data_AF-A0A5J4ZLG9-F1
#
_entry.id   AF-A0A5J4ZLG9-F1
#
_cell.length_a   1.000
_cell.length_b   1.000
_cell.length_c   1.000
_cell.angle_alpha   90.00
_cell.angle_beta   90.00
_cell.angle_gamma   90.00
#
_symmetry.space_group_name_H-M   'P 1'
#
loop_
_entity.id
_entity.type
_entity.pdbx_description
1 polymer ?
#
loop_
_entity_poly.entity_id
_entity_poly.type
_entity_poly.pdbx_seq_one_letter_code
_entity_poly.pdbx_strand_id
1 'polypeptide(L)'
;MDRLISLEPSNLVAIRIEQGQKCYGELTLRNVMYTMPVAFRLQPLNKPRYTVRPQSGIISPLKTLTVEIIYHLPPNTILPDSFPHCDDSFELQSVVAPGAAIKDSSSSFDSVPSDWFATKKKHVFTDSGIRIMFVGSLVLAQLVAGGSMEEIREVLEKSDPAWKAADSVDRDGQTLLHLAVAQSRPDVVQLLLEFEPDVEAQSRSGSSPLEAATASGEELIVELLLAHRASTEPSESSTWGPIHMAAGGGHVEVLRLLLLKGANVNSLTKDGNTALHLAVEERRRDCARLLLASGAKADVRNAGDGDTPLHIAAGLGDEHMVKLLLNKGANKDIRNNHGKTAYDVAAEYGHTRLFDALKLGDSLCAAARKGEVRTIKRLLENGAVVNGQDQHGWTALHRASFKGRIDAVRTLMEKGVDVNARDEDGYTALHCAVEAGHADIIQLLVKKGADVEARTNKGVTALQIAESLHYLGITRILIQGGANKEGGIMTQVAAPAQLTYGKMAGRDSDNVVLKKKHNHRVRAIRSSFDRSAPLVDYIKYISHDYRLPSPHRNNRTLKNEFFPPNLPLPLPLSYKLLQPSIPPTSCRPLLSHLSLRTHSRISFRLRFYLVLKKMASHIVGYPRMGPKRELKFALESFWDGKSTAEDLEKVAADLRSSIWKQMAGAGIKYIPSNTFSYYDQVLDTTAMLGAVPPRYSWTGGEIGFDTYFSMARGNASVPAMEMTKWFDTNYHFIVPELGPDVKFSYASHKAVKEYKEAKALGVDTVPVLVGPVSYLLLSKPAKGVEKSFSLLSLLEKILPIYKEVVTELKAAGASWIQFDEPTLVKDLESHQLKAFTNAYSELESCLSGLNVIIETYFADVPAEAYKTLTALKGVTGFGFDLVRGSQTLDLIKGGFPSGKYLFAGVVDGRNIWANDLAASLCILQSLEGIVGKDKLVVSTSCSLLHTAVDLVNETKLDKELKSWLAFACSKNC
;
A
#
# COMPACT_ATOMS: atom_id res chain seq x y z
N MET A 1 47.01 -29.47 32.19
CA MET A 1 46.21 -28.35 32.73
C MET A 1 46.99 -27.12 32.32
N ASP A 2 46.52 -26.44 31.29
CA ASP A 2 47.37 -25.45 30.60
C ASP A 2 47.12 -24.03 31.14
N ARG A 3 46.12 -23.85 32.01
CA ARG A 3 45.77 -22.60 32.69
C ARG A 3 45.29 -22.89 34.12
N LEU A 4 45.79 -22.14 35.10
CA LEU A 4 45.32 -22.17 36.50
C LEU A 4 44.16 -21.20 36.76
N ILE A 5 44.04 -20.17 35.91
CA ILE A 5 43.04 -19.12 35.99
C ILE A 5 42.30 -19.07 34.65
N SER A 6 40.97 -19.03 34.69
CA SER A 6 40.14 -18.71 33.54
C SER A 6 39.67 -17.25 33.60
N LEU A 7 39.65 -16.58 32.45
CA LEU A 7 39.13 -15.21 32.30
C LEU A 7 37.64 -15.30 31.97
N GLU A 8 36.78 -14.63 32.76
CA GLU A 8 35.34 -14.59 32.52
C GLU A 8 34.88 -13.14 32.30
N PRO A 9 34.03 -12.85 31.30
CA PRO A 9 33.47 -13.76 30.30
C PRO A 9 34.39 -14.00 29.07
N SER A 10 35.43 -13.18 28.86
CA SER A 10 36.36 -13.33 27.72
C SER A 10 37.75 -12.75 28.04
N ASN A 11 38.70 -12.93 27.13
CA ASN A 11 40.05 -12.34 27.22
C ASN A 11 40.12 -10.87 26.73
N LEU A 12 38.98 -10.26 26.39
CA LEU A 12 38.88 -8.86 25.97
C LEU A 12 38.38 -8.00 27.13
N VAL A 13 39.10 -6.92 27.44
CA VAL A 13 38.72 -5.93 28.45
C VAL A 13 38.19 -4.68 27.75
N ALA A 14 36.93 -4.37 27.97
CA ALA A 14 36.30 -3.12 27.52
C ALA A 14 36.63 -1.98 28.50
N ILE A 15 37.32 -0.94 28.02
CA ILE A 15 37.66 0.25 28.80
C ILE A 15 36.73 1.39 28.36
N ARG A 16 35.96 1.91 29.32
CA ARG A 16 35.02 3.01 29.05
C ARG A 16 35.75 4.35 28.96
N ILE A 17 35.56 5.08 27.87
CA ILE A 17 36.07 6.44 27.65
C ILE A 17 34.90 7.41 27.60
N GLU A 18 34.83 8.27 28.62
CA GLU A 18 33.82 9.34 28.79
C GLU A 18 34.52 10.64 29.17
N GLN A 19 34.00 11.78 28.73
CA GLN A 19 34.59 13.07 29.05
C GLN A 19 34.51 13.35 30.56
N GLY A 20 35.66 13.61 31.18
CA GLY A 20 35.74 13.99 32.60
C GLY A 20 35.57 12.85 33.61
N GLN A 21 35.38 11.60 33.15
CA GLN A 21 35.34 10.43 34.03
C GLN A 21 36.66 9.65 33.99
N LYS A 22 36.90 8.85 35.05
CA LYS A 22 38.04 7.92 35.07
C LYS A 22 37.79 6.84 34.00
N CYS A 23 38.76 6.63 33.11
CA CYS A 23 38.67 5.55 32.12
C CYS A 23 39.09 4.24 32.80
N TYR A 24 38.14 3.32 33.01
CA TYR A 24 38.42 2.03 33.61
C TYR A 24 37.65 0.91 32.91
N GLY A 25 38.16 -0.31 33.05
CA GLY A 25 37.52 -1.56 32.65
C GLY A 25 37.74 -2.62 33.72
N GLU A 26 36.87 -3.63 33.75
CA GLU A 26 36.91 -4.70 34.74
C GLU A 26 37.25 -6.05 34.08
N LEU A 27 38.03 -6.86 34.79
CA LEU A 27 38.40 -8.22 34.37
C LEU A 27 38.17 -9.20 35.52
N THR A 28 37.37 -10.24 35.29
CA THR A 28 37.13 -11.27 36.30
C THR A 28 38.06 -12.47 36.09
N LEU A 29 38.85 -12.77 37.12
CA LEU A 29 39.74 -13.91 37.20
C LEU A 29 39.08 -15.02 38.03
N ARG A 30 38.94 -16.22 37.45
CA ARG A 30 38.37 -17.39 38.15
C ARG A 30 39.44 -18.46 38.38
N ASN A 31 39.51 -18.97 39.62
CA ASN A 31 40.34 -20.12 39.93
C ASN A 31 39.66 -21.43 39.47
N VAL A 32 40.34 -22.18 38.58
CA VAL A 32 39.85 -23.45 38.02
C VAL A 32 40.15 -24.65 38.95
N MET A 33 41.01 -24.47 39.95
CA MET A 33 41.40 -25.54 40.87
C MET A 33 40.32 -25.81 41.91
N TYR A 34 39.94 -27.09 42.06
CA TYR A 34 38.93 -27.55 43.02
C TYR A 34 39.41 -27.54 44.46
N THR A 35 40.70 -27.76 44.69
CA THR A 35 41.25 -28.04 46.03
C THR A 35 42.33 -27.07 46.50
N MET A 36 42.88 -26.24 45.59
CA MET A 36 44.05 -25.40 45.88
C MET A 36 43.82 -23.92 45.52
N PRO A 37 44.24 -22.96 46.38
CA PRO A 37 44.23 -21.56 46.03
C PRO A 37 45.36 -21.23 45.03
N VAL A 38 45.12 -20.22 44.19
CA VAL A 38 46.05 -19.79 43.13
C VAL A 38 46.42 -18.33 43.36
N ALA A 39 47.72 -18.04 43.37
CA ALA A 39 48.23 -16.68 43.38
C ALA A 39 48.37 -16.15 41.95
N PHE A 40 48.02 -14.90 41.71
CA PHE A 40 48.12 -14.25 40.40
C PHE A 40 48.87 -12.93 40.47
N ARG A 41 49.44 -12.52 39.34
CA ARG A 41 50.05 -11.21 39.12
C ARG A 41 49.74 -10.75 37.70
N LEU A 42 49.15 -9.56 37.56
CA LEU A 42 48.82 -8.96 36.27
C LEU A 42 49.70 -7.73 36.03
N GLN A 43 50.49 -7.73 34.96
CA GLN A 43 51.36 -6.61 34.61
C GLN A 43 51.10 -6.10 33.19
N PRO A 44 50.82 -4.79 33.01
CA PRO A 44 50.83 -4.20 31.67
C PRO A 44 52.28 -4.08 31.16
N LEU A 45 52.53 -4.40 29.89
CA LEU A 45 53.82 -4.13 29.26
C LEU A 45 54.10 -2.61 29.18
N ASN A 46 53.07 -1.82 28.89
CA ASN A 46 53.12 -0.36 28.85
C ASN A 46 52.70 0.28 30.20
N LYS A 47 53.61 0.21 31.18
CA LYS A 47 53.41 0.73 32.55
C LYS A 47 52.93 2.19 32.70
N PRO A 48 53.30 3.17 31.85
CA PRO A 48 52.84 4.55 32.04
C PRO A 48 51.37 4.77 31.63
N ARG A 49 50.80 3.89 30.79
CA ARG A 49 49.44 4.05 30.24
C ARG A 49 48.36 3.35 31.08
N TYR A 50 48.73 2.37 31.90
CA TYR A 50 47.77 1.54 32.64
C TYR A 50 48.10 1.40 34.12
N THR A 51 47.07 1.40 34.96
CA THR A 51 47.16 1.06 36.39
C THR A 51 46.19 -0.06 36.71
N VAL A 52 46.67 -1.15 37.30
CA VAL A 52 45.88 -2.35 37.61
C VAL A 52 45.65 -2.46 39.12
N ARG A 53 44.41 -2.67 39.56
CA ARG A 53 44.03 -2.79 40.98
C ARG A 53 43.05 -3.96 41.20
N PRO A 54 43.40 -4.98 42.01
CA PRO A 54 44.71 -5.27 42.59
C PRO A 54 45.71 -5.84 41.55
N GLN A 55 46.99 -5.45 41.64
CA GLN A 55 48.05 -5.93 40.73
C GLN A 55 48.44 -7.41 40.97
N SER A 56 48.25 -7.89 42.20
CA SER A 56 48.51 -9.27 42.61
C SER A 56 47.57 -9.67 43.74
N GLY A 57 47.26 -10.96 43.86
CA GLY A 57 46.45 -11.48 44.96
C GLY A 57 46.33 -12.99 44.95
N ILE A 58 45.55 -13.54 45.88
CA ILE A 58 45.30 -14.98 46.03
C ILE A 58 43.81 -15.25 45.85
N ILE A 59 43.45 -16.19 44.98
CA ILE A 59 42.07 -16.59 44.69
C ILE A 59 41.81 -17.96 45.31
N SER A 60 40.77 -18.08 46.15
CA SER A 60 40.36 -19.37 46.75
C SER A 60 39.96 -20.39 45.68
N PRO A 61 39.94 -21.70 45.99
CA PRO A 61 39.40 -22.72 45.08
C PRO A 61 37.99 -22.35 44.60
N LEU A 62 37.74 -22.44 43.29
CA LEU A 62 36.46 -22.14 42.63
C LEU A 62 35.88 -20.72 42.83
N LYS A 63 36.62 -19.78 43.45
CA LYS A 63 36.19 -18.38 43.60
C LYS A 63 36.64 -17.52 42.42
N THR A 64 35.96 -16.39 42.28
CA THR A 64 36.26 -15.32 41.31
C THR A 64 36.81 -14.09 42.03
N LEU A 65 37.61 -13.30 41.32
CA LEU A 65 38.11 -12.00 41.76
C LEU A 65 38.06 -11.01 40.59
N THR A 66 37.50 -9.83 40.83
CA THR A 66 37.47 -8.74 39.84
C THR A 66 38.70 -7.85 40.00
N VAL A 67 39.30 -7.48 38.86
CA VAL A 67 40.45 -6.60 38.75
C VAL A 67 40.08 -5.40 37.90
N GLU A 68 40.31 -4.20 38.42
CA GLU A 68 40.10 -2.94 37.71
C GLU A 68 41.38 -2.56 36.93
N ILE A 69 41.23 -2.27 35.64
CA ILE A 69 42.28 -1.75 34.76
C ILE A 69 41.92 -0.31 34.42
N ILE A 70 42.72 0.64 34.92
CA ILE A 70 42.56 2.07 34.70
C ILE A 70 43.48 2.50 33.57
N TYR A 71 42.94 3.17 32.55
CA TYR A 71 43.68 3.75 31.44
C TYR A 71 43.91 5.25 31.66
N HIS A 72 45.14 5.71 31.48
CA HIS A 72 45.51 7.12 31.56
C HIS A 72 45.59 7.72 30.16
N LEU A 73 44.61 8.54 29.78
CA LEU A 73 44.69 9.28 28.52
C LEU A 73 45.85 10.29 28.56
N PRO A 74 46.65 10.39 27.48
CA PRO A 74 47.68 11.42 27.36
C PRO A 74 47.07 12.83 27.50
N PRO A 75 47.76 13.76 28.20
CA PRO A 75 47.29 15.13 28.30
C PRO A 75 47.25 15.77 26.90
N ASN A 76 46.11 16.34 26.53
CA ASN A 76 45.74 16.94 25.23
C ASN A 76 45.14 16.02 24.16
N THR A 77 44.99 14.72 24.41
CA THR A 77 44.27 13.80 23.50
C THR A 77 42.90 13.43 24.06
N ILE A 78 41.88 13.39 23.18
CA ILE A 78 40.49 13.11 23.55
C ILE A 78 40.12 11.64 23.25
N LEU A 79 40.86 11.00 22.33
CA LEU A 79 40.73 9.59 21.97
C LEU A 79 42.13 8.95 21.99
N PRO A 80 42.23 7.62 22.19
CA PRO A 80 43.46 6.86 22.02
C PRO A 80 43.99 6.94 20.59
N ASP A 81 45.30 6.75 20.40
CA ASP A 81 45.96 6.78 19.09
C ASP A 81 45.44 5.68 18.13
N SER A 82 44.99 4.54 18.68
CA SER A 82 44.36 3.43 17.96
C SER A 82 43.05 3.04 18.66
N PHE A 83 41.94 3.04 17.92
CA PHE A 83 40.62 2.62 18.39
C PHE A 83 39.88 1.93 17.23
N PRO A 84 38.97 0.96 17.49
CA PRO A 84 38.50 0.51 18.82
C PRO A 84 39.44 -0.49 19.52
N HIS A 85 40.31 -1.17 18.76
CA HIS A 85 41.28 -2.13 19.28
C HIS A 85 42.64 -1.49 19.57
N CYS A 86 43.33 -1.99 20.60
CA CYS A 86 44.69 -1.58 20.94
C CYS A 86 45.63 -2.79 20.99
N ASP A 87 46.85 -2.62 20.49
CA ASP A 87 47.91 -3.65 20.50
C ASP A 87 48.61 -3.78 21.86
N ASP A 88 48.16 -3.04 22.87
CA ASP A 88 48.70 -3.08 24.23
C ASP A 88 48.40 -4.44 24.89
N SER A 89 49.44 -5.08 25.41
CA SER A 89 49.39 -6.44 25.96
C SER A 89 49.65 -6.49 27.47
N PHE A 90 49.05 -7.50 28.12
CA PHE A 90 49.19 -7.76 29.55
C PHE A 90 49.73 -9.17 29.78
N GLU A 91 50.61 -9.29 30.77
CA GLU A 91 51.10 -10.59 31.24
C GLU A 91 50.39 -10.97 32.54
N LEU A 92 49.62 -12.06 32.50
CA LEU A 92 49.04 -12.70 33.67
C LEU A 92 49.91 -13.90 34.07
N GLN A 93 50.57 -13.80 35.22
CA GLN A 93 51.34 -14.88 35.82
C GLN A 93 50.50 -15.55 36.92
N SER A 94 50.47 -16.88 36.95
CA SER A 94 49.72 -17.66 37.95
C SER A 94 50.54 -18.82 38.51
N VAL A 95 50.41 -19.05 39.83
CA VAL A 95 51.17 -20.07 40.58
C VAL A 95 50.27 -20.71 41.64
N VAL A 96 50.36 -22.03 41.82
CA VAL A 96 49.65 -22.74 42.89
C VAL A 96 50.23 -22.38 44.26
N ALA A 97 49.38 -22.05 45.22
CA ALA A 97 49.76 -21.54 46.54
C ALA A 97 49.35 -22.48 47.69
N PRO A 98 49.93 -23.70 47.81
CA PRO A 98 49.54 -24.64 48.87
C PRO A 98 49.88 -24.06 50.26
N GLY A 99 48.85 -23.87 51.10
CA GLY A 99 48.99 -23.39 52.49
C GLY A 99 48.64 -21.92 52.75
N ALA A 100 48.22 -21.14 51.74
CA ALA A 100 47.74 -19.77 51.94
C ALA A 100 46.32 -19.77 52.56
N ALA A 101 46.21 -19.44 53.85
CA ALA A 101 44.92 -19.25 54.52
C ALA A 101 44.44 -17.80 54.31
N ILE A 102 43.28 -17.63 53.67
CA ILE A 102 42.66 -16.33 53.45
C ILE A 102 42.01 -15.90 54.76
N LYS A 103 42.62 -14.93 55.46
CA LYS A 103 41.99 -14.26 56.60
C LYS A 103 41.15 -13.10 56.07
N ASP A 104 39.84 -13.20 56.33
CA ASP A 104 38.78 -12.19 56.24
C ASP A 104 38.68 -11.27 55.01
N SER A 105 37.46 -11.18 54.50
CA SER A 105 37.04 -10.51 53.26
C SER A 105 37.07 -8.97 53.27
N SER A 106 37.83 -8.32 54.17
CA SER A 106 37.79 -6.86 54.33
C SER A 106 39.14 -6.16 54.58
N SER A 107 40.27 -6.88 54.59
CA SER A 107 41.59 -6.26 54.74
C SER A 107 42.44 -6.44 53.48
N SER A 108 42.85 -5.31 52.88
CA SER A 108 44.02 -5.13 52.00
C SER A 108 44.56 -6.39 51.32
N PHE A 109 44.25 -6.59 50.03
CA PHE A 109 44.83 -7.63 49.18
C PHE A 109 46.32 -7.84 49.50
N ASP A 110 46.66 -8.95 50.16
CA ASP A 110 48.03 -9.29 50.52
C ASP A 110 48.89 -9.25 49.25
N SER A 111 49.80 -8.28 49.17
CA SER A 111 50.76 -8.17 48.08
C SER A 111 51.57 -9.45 48.02
N VAL A 112 51.31 -10.29 47.03
CA VAL A 112 52.05 -11.55 46.86
C VAL A 112 53.51 -11.20 46.59
N PRO A 113 54.48 -11.71 47.38
CA PRO A 113 55.89 -11.41 47.18
C PRO A 113 56.34 -11.77 45.76
N SER A 114 57.08 -10.87 45.10
CA SER A 114 57.56 -11.04 43.73
C SER A 114 58.36 -12.32 43.49
N ASP A 115 58.99 -12.86 44.54
CA ASP A 115 59.84 -14.06 44.51
C ASP A 115 59.05 -15.35 44.22
N TRP A 116 57.73 -15.33 44.44
CA TRP A 116 56.83 -16.45 44.11
C TRP A 116 56.73 -16.71 42.61
N PHE A 117 56.94 -15.67 41.79
CA PHE A 117 56.87 -15.74 40.34
C PHE A 117 58.26 -15.87 39.67
N ALA A 118 59.35 -15.82 40.44
CA ALA A 118 60.73 -15.80 39.94
C ALA A 118 61.52 -17.11 40.17
N THR A 119 61.01 -18.04 40.98
CA THR A 119 61.77 -19.21 41.44
C THR A 119 61.71 -20.40 40.48
N LYS A 120 62.87 -20.90 40.01
CA LYS A 120 63.05 -22.10 39.17
C LYS A 120 62.45 -23.42 39.72
N LYS A 121 61.88 -23.41 40.92
CA LYS A 121 61.33 -24.59 41.63
C LYS A 121 59.80 -24.71 41.57
N LYS A 122 59.07 -23.72 41.03
CA LYS A 122 57.60 -23.77 40.89
C LYS A 122 57.21 -23.57 39.42
N HIS A 123 56.25 -24.35 38.92
CA HIS A 123 55.69 -24.14 37.58
C HIS A 123 54.83 -22.88 37.57
N VAL A 124 55.34 -21.81 36.95
CA VAL A 124 54.62 -20.55 36.71
C VAL A 124 53.93 -20.67 35.35
N PHE A 125 52.64 -20.36 35.32
CA PHE A 125 51.86 -20.31 34.07
C PHE A 125 51.67 -18.84 33.69
N THR A 126 52.12 -18.49 32.48
CA THR A 126 52.01 -17.13 31.93
C THR A 126 50.98 -17.14 30.80
N ASP A 127 50.01 -16.23 30.86
CA ASP A 127 49.04 -15.96 29.80
C ASP A 127 49.23 -14.52 29.32
N SER A 128 49.41 -14.34 28.01
CA SER A 128 49.56 -13.04 27.34
C SER A 128 48.33 -12.65 26.50
N GLY A 129 47.23 -13.41 26.61
CA GLY A 129 46.08 -13.28 25.73
C GLY A 129 45.10 -12.15 26.05
N ILE A 130 45.37 -11.27 27.01
CA ILE A 130 44.46 -10.19 27.40
C ILE A 130 44.57 -9.04 26.39
N ARG A 131 43.46 -8.72 25.73
CA ARG A 131 43.34 -7.63 24.75
C ARG A 131 42.48 -6.50 25.30
N ILE A 132 42.73 -5.27 24.87
CA ILE A 132 41.92 -4.09 25.24
C ILE A 132 41.09 -3.64 24.05
N MET A 133 39.82 -3.32 24.33
CA MET A 133 38.94 -2.56 23.47
C MET A 133 38.53 -1.27 24.17
N PHE A 134 38.52 -0.16 23.44
CA PHE A 134 37.97 1.09 23.91
C PHE A 134 36.50 1.21 23.53
N VAL A 135 35.67 1.49 24.52
CA VAL A 135 34.23 1.65 24.39
C VAL A 135 33.88 3.04 24.92
N GLY A 136 33.03 3.82 24.25
CA GLY A 136 32.75 5.19 24.68
C GLY A 136 31.80 5.90 23.74
N SER A 137 31.12 6.94 24.23
CA SER A 137 30.24 7.76 23.40
C SER A 137 30.98 8.40 22.22
N LEU A 138 32.18 8.92 22.48
CA LEU A 138 33.05 9.50 21.46
C LEU A 138 33.64 8.46 20.51
N VAL A 139 33.94 7.25 21.00
CA VAL A 139 34.44 6.15 20.17
C VAL A 139 33.35 5.72 19.20
N LEU A 140 32.14 5.48 19.70
CA LEU A 140 30.98 5.12 18.88
C LEU A 140 30.62 6.21 17.87
N ALA A 141 30.60 7.49 18.27
CA ALA A 141 30.34 8.59 17.36
C ALA A 141 31.34 8.62 16.19
N GLN A 142 32.62 8.38 16.46
CA GLN A 142 33.65 8.40 15.43
C GLN A 142 33.65 7.13 14.56
N LEU A 143 33.30 5.97 15.12
CA LEU A 143 33.10 4.73 14.35
C LEU A 143 31.87 4.85 13.43
N VAL A 144 30.77 5.44 13.91
CA VAL A 144 29.60 5.75 13.09
C VAL A 144 29.95 6.77 12.00
N ALA A 145 30.81 7.75 12.28
CA ALA A 145 31.36 8.65 11.26
C ALA A 145 32.28 7.95 10.24
N GLY A 146 32.97 6.88 10.65
CA GLY A 146 33.84 6.07 9.81
C GLY A 146 33.12 4.99 8.98
N GLY A 147 31.93 4.57 9.40
CA GLY A 147 31.07 3.62 8.69
C GLY A 147 31.43 2.13 8.85
N SER A 148 32.31 1.77 9.79
CA SER A 148 32.71 0.37 10.05
C SER A 148 31.63 -0.41 10.81
N MET A 149 30.79 -1.17 10.10
CA MET A 149 29.65 -1.90 10.72
C MET A 149 30.08 -2.95 11.76
N GLU A 150 31.16 -3.70 11.48
CA GLU A 150 31.65 -4.76 12.38
C GLU A 150 32.14 -4.18 13.70
N GLU A 151 32.93 -3.10 13.64
CA GLU A 151 33.46 -2.40 14.80
C GLU A 151 32.35 -1.76 15.66
N ILE A 152 31.33 -1.18 15.02
CA ILE A 152 30.17 -0.61 15.72
C ILE A 152 29.40 -1.71 16.47
N ARG A 153 29.13 -2.84 15.81
CA ARG A 153 28.42 -3.98 16.44
C ARG A 153 29.22 -4.54 17.62
N GLU A 154 30.53 -4.72 17.43
CA GLU A 154 31.40 -5.26 18.48
C GLU A 154 31.43 -4.35 19.71
N VAL A 155 31.57 -3.03 19.53
CA VAL A 155 31.56 -2.06 20.63
C VAL A 155 30.21 -2.01 21.33
N LEU A 156 29.09 -2.11 20.61
CA LEU A 156 27.74 -2.14 21.21
C LEU A 156 27.46 -3.43 21.99
N GLU A 157 27.85 -4.60 21.47
CA GLU A 157 27.68 -5.90 22.16
C GLU A 157 28.52 -6.02 23.43
N LYS A 158 29.70 -5.39 23.45
CA LYS A 158 30.63 -5.41 24.59
C LYS A 158 30.40 -4.30 25.60
N SER A 159 29.52 -3.35 25.28
CA SER A 159 29.12 -2.29 26.21
C SER A 159 28.28 -2.86 27.35
N ASP A 160 28.39 -2.26 28.54
CA ASP A 160 27.57 -2.63 29.70
C ASP A 160 26.08 -2.33 29.42
N PRO A 161 25.14 -3.29 29.55
CA PRO A 161 23.71 -3.06 29.37
C PRO A 161 23.12 -1.96 30.25
N ALA A 162 23.70 -1.66 31.42
CA ALA A 162 23.27 -0.56 32.28
C ALA A 162 23.55 0.81 31.66
N TRP A 163 24.54 0.88 30.77
CA TRP A 163 24.89 2.05 29.99
C TRP A 163 24.29 1.88 28.60
N LYS A 164 23.22 2.61 28.32
CA LYS A 164 22.55 2.63 27.01
C LYS A 164 23.46 3.23 25.92
N ALA A 165 24.43 2.44 25.46
CA ALA A 165 25.49 2.91 24.57
C ALA A 165 24.95 3.39 23.21
N ALA A 166 23.81 2.85 22.77
CA ALA A 166 23.13 3.26 21.54
C ALA A 166 22.61 4.72 21.59
N ASP A 167 22.37 5.27 22.78
CA ASP A 167 21.92 6.66 22.99
C ASP A 167 23.09 7.66 23.10
N SER A 168 24.30 7.21 22.78
CA SER A 168 25.49 8.05 22.85
C SER A 168 25.38 9.27 21.93
N VAL A 169 25.97 10.37 22.39
CA VAL A 169 26.07 11.61 21.63
C VAL A 169 27.52 11.92 21.29
N ASP A 170 27.71 12.63 20.18
CA ASP A 170 28.99 13.21 19.81
C ASP A 170 29.32 14.47 20.62
N ARG A 171 30.39 15.18 20.23
CA ARG A 171 30.83 16.42 20.88
C ARG A 171 29.84 17.58 20.70
N ASP A 172 29.07 17.54 19.61
CA ASP A 172 28.12 18.57 19.23
C ASP A 172 26.70 18.28 19.78
N GLY A 173 26.53 17.16 20.48
CA GLY A 173 25.26 16.72 21.06
C GLY A 173 24.34 16.03 20.04
N GLN A 174 24.87 15.54 18.93
CA GLN A 174 24.14 14.71 17.97
C GLN A 174 24.17 13.25 18.38
N THR A 175 23.02 12.58 18.35
CA THR A 175 22.94 11.14 18.62
C THR A 175 23.55 10.32 17.48
N LEU A 176 23.92 9.07 17.77
CA LEU A 176 24.40 8.13 16.76
C LEU A 176 23.42 7.97 15.59
N LEU A 177 22.12 7.97 15.86
CA LEU A 177 21.08 7.92 14.81
C LEU A 177 21.15 9.15 13.88
N HIS A 178 21.31 10.36 14.41
CA HIS A 178 21.45 11.56 13.57
C HIS A 178 22.70 11.51 12.69
N LEU A 179 23.83 11.03 13.22
CA LEU A 179 25.06 10.87 12.46
C LEU A 179 24.91 9.84 11.34
N ALA A 180 24.21 8.74 11.58
CA ALA A 180 23.94 7.71 10.58
C ALA A 180 22.98 8.22 9.49
N VAL A 181 21.95 8.98 9.88
CA VAL A 181 21.00 9.63 8.95
C VAL A 181 21.71 10.66 8.08
N ALA A 182 22.58 11.50 8.66
CA ALA A 182 23.33 12.52 7.93
C ALA A 182 24.30 11.94 6.89
N GLN A 183 24.69 10.67 7.05
CA GLN A 183 25.53 9.94 6.09
C GLN A 183 24.72 9.13 5.06
N SER A 184 23.39 9.14 5.13
CA SER A 184 22.50 8.32 4.28
C SER A 184 22.86 6.82 4.31
N ARG A 185 23.19 6.27 5.49
CA ARG A 185 23.59 4.86 5.66
C ARG A 185 22.47 4.05 6.35
N PRO A 186 21.52 3.44 5.61
CA PRO A 186 20.44 2.66 6.20
C PRO A 186 20.96 1.43 6.97
N ASP A 187 22.05 0.81 6.53
CA ASP A 187 22.66 -0.35 7.20
C ASP A 187 23.07 -0.05 8.64
N VAL A 188 23.65 1.14 8.86
CA VAL A 188 24.10 1.58 10.19
C VAL A 188 22.90 1.96 11.05
N VAL A 189 21.86 2.58 10.46
CA VAL A 189 20.60 2.86 11.16
C VAL A 189 19.93 1.56 11.60
N GLN A 190 19.86 0.54 10.73
CA GLN A 190 19.30 -0.76 11.07
C GLN A 190 20.09 -1.43 12.20
N LEU A 191 21.43 -1.43 12.13
CA LEU A 191 22.27 -1.95 13.20
C LEU A 191 22.02 -1.24 14.52
N LEU A 192 21.93 0.09 14.52
CA LEU A 192 21.66 0.85 15.74
C LEU A 192 20.27 0.52 16.29
N LEU A 193 19.24 0.39 15.44
CA LEU A 193 17.88 0.04 15.84
C LEU A 193 17.75 -1.36 16.46
N GLU A 194 18.64 -2.31 16.14
CA GLU A 194 18.70 -3.63 16.83
C GLU A 194 18.96 -3.50 18.33
N PHE A 195 19.63 -2.42 18.78
CA PHE A 195 19.97 -2.17 20.19
C PHE A 195 18.98 -1.22 20.91
N GLU A 196 17.78 -1.04 20.35
CA GLU A 196 16.68 -0.23 20.93
C GLU A 196 17.09 1.19 21.42
N PRO A 197 17.72 2.03 20.56
CA PRO A 197 18.03 3.42 20.89
C PRO A 197 16.75 4.24 21.04
N ASP A 198 16.85 5.37 21.73
CA ASP A 198 15.80 6.38 21.79
C ASP A 198 15.59 7.03 20.41
N VAL A 199 14.56 6.56 19.72
CA VAL A 199 14.15 7.04 18.39
C VAL A 199 13.59 8.47 18.40
N GLU A 200 13.26 9.02 19.57
CA GLU A 200 12.74 10.38 19.74
C GLU A 200 13.80 11.35 20.26
N ALA A 201 15.05 10.90 20.43
CA ALA A 201 16.12 11.73 20.95
C ALA A 201 16.33 12.96 20.07
N GLN A 202 16.38 14.15 20.67
CA GLN A 202 16.48 15.40 19.92
C GLN A 202 17.93 15.76 19.62
N SER A 203 18.19 16.19 18.39
CA SER A 203 19.46 16.86 18.05
C SER A 203 19.57 18.22 18.73
N ARG A 204 20.76 18.85 18.65
CA ARG A 204 20.97 20.26 19.07
C ARG A 204 19.97 21.25 18.46
N SER A 205 19.48 20.96 17.25
CA SER A 205 18.49 21.78 16.55
C SER A 205 17.04 21.55 17.04
N GLY A 206 16.82 20.60 17.93
CA GLY A 206 15.50 20.15 18.36
C GLY A 206 14.84 19.13 17.42
N SER A 207 15.47 18.84 16.28
CA SER A 207 14.95 17.90 15.29
C SER A 207 15.07 16.46 15.78
N SER A 208 14.04 15.65 15.52
CA SER A 208 14.09 14.20 15.74
C SER A 208 14.86 13.48 14.60
N PRO A 209 15.29 12.21 14.80
CA PRO A 209 15.94 11.44 13.75
C PRO A 209 15.03 11.24 12.52
N LEU A 210 13.71 11.10 12.75
CA LEU A 210 12.72 11.02 11.68
C LEU A 210 12.60 12.34 10.93
N GLU A 211 12.59 13.48 11.61
CA GLU A 211 12.60 14.80 10.98
C GLU A 211 13.86 15.00 10.12
N ALA A 212 15.04 14.62 10.63
CA ALA A 212 16.28 14.67 9.86
C ALA A 212 16.26 13.76 8.61
N ALA A 213 15.70 12.55 8.73
CA ALA A 213 15.57 11.62 7.61
C ALA A 213 14.56 12.10 6.56
N THR A 214 13.43 12.66 7.00
CA THR A 214 12.41 13.21 6.10
C THR A 214 12.86 14.49 5.39
N ALA A 215 13.67 15.32 6.04
CA ALA A 215 14.31 16.48 5.42
C ALA A 215 15.33 16.09 4.34
N SER A 216 16.03 14.96 4.53
CA SER A 216 17.01 14.43 3.59
C SER A 216 16.35 13.65 2.43
N GLY A 217 15.11 13.19 2.62
CA GLY A 217 14.35 12.45 1.61
C GLY A 217 14.68 10.96 1.55
N GLU A 218 15.29 10.40 2.60
CA GLU A 218 15.77 9.01 2.63
C GLU A 218 14.64 8.03 2.96
N GLU A 219 14.03 7.45 1.93
CA GLU A 219 12.85 6.58 2.03
C GLU A 219 13.06 5.37 2.97
N LEU A 220 14.14 4.62 2.75
CA LEU A 220 14.43 3.40 3.51
C LEU A 220 14.66 3.67 5.00
N ILE A 221 15.36 4.78 5.31
CA ILE A 221 15.62 5.20 6.69
C ILE A 221 14.32 5.60 7.39
N VAL A 222 13.45 6.33 6.69
CA VAL A 222 12.12 6.70 7.20
C VAL A 222 11.26 5.46 7.46
N GLU A 223 11.27 4.47 6.56
CA GLU A 223 10.53 3.21 6.76
C GLU A 223 11.03 2.45 7.98
N LEU A 224 12.35 2.33 8.15
CA LEU A 224 12.98 1.68 9.31
C LEU A 224 12.60 2.39 10.62
N LEU A 225 12.70 3.72 10.68
CA LEU A 225 12.34 4.48 11.88
C LEU A 225 10.84 4.34 12.22
N LEU A 226 9.96 4.39 11.22
CA LEU A 226 8.51 4.19 11.42
C LEU A 226 8.15 2.76 11.83
N ALA A 227 8.92 1.75 11.42
CA ALA A 227 8.74 0.37 11.87
C ALA A 227 9.04 0.22 13.38
N HIS A 228 10.01 0.98 13.89
CA HIS A 228 10.40 1.03 15.31
C HIS A 228 9.60 2.04 16.15
N ARG A 229 8.39 2.42 15.71
CA ARG A 229 7.43 3.30 16.41
C ARG A 229 7.88 4.76 16.59
N ALA A 230 8.70 5.30 15.68
CA ALA A 230 8.96 6.73 15.65
C ALA A 230 7.66 7.54 15.47
N SER A 231 7.53 8.66 16.19
CA SER A 231 6.38 9.55 16.18
C SER A 231 6.26 10.27 14.84
N THR A 232 5.05 10.29 14.28
CA THR A 232 4.75 11.05 13.04
C THR A 232 4.41 12.52 13.31
N GLU A 233 4.27 12.90 14.58
CA GLU A 233 3.90 14.26 15.00
C GLU A 233 5.15 15.14 15.18
N PRO A 234 5.03 16.47 15.04
CA PRO A 234 6.16 17.39 15.21
C PRO A 234 6.77 17.32 16.62
N SER A 235 8.09 17.37 16.70
CA SER A 235 8.82 17.59 17.96
C SER A 235 8.45 18.95 18.57
N GLU A 236 8.33 19.04 19.90
CA GLU A 236 7.96 20.28 20.61
C GLU A 236 8.89 21.48 20.29
N SER A 237 10.17 21.18 20.09
CA SER A 237 11.20 22.17 19.79
C SER A 237 11.25 22.53 18.29
N SER A 238 10.88 21.61 17.40
CA SER A 238 10.84 21.83 15.95
C SER A 238 9.83 22.91 15.54
N THR A 239 10.13 23.67 14.49
CA THR A 239 9.16 24.58 13.84
C THR A 239 8.28 23.84 12.84
N TRP A 240 8.83 22.81 12.22
CA TRP A 240 8.24 22.02 11.15
C TRP A 240 8.25 20.53 11.54
N GLY A 241 7.09 19.88 11.39
CA GLY A 241 7.01 18.42 11.60
C GLY A 241 7.44 17.59 10.37
N PRO A 242 7.52 16.26 10.51
CA PRO A 242 7.98 15.35 9.45
C PRO A 242 7.21 15.51 8.13
N ILE A 243 5.88 15.65 8.21
CA ILE A 243 5.01 15.83 7.03
C ILE A 243 5.24 17.18 6.32
N HIS A 244 5.61 18.22 7.09
CA HIS A 244 5.91 19.54 6.55
C HIS A 244 7.24 19.53 5.79
N MET A 245 8.26 18.89 6.37
CA MET A 245 9.57 18.74 5.73
C MET A 245 9.48 17.91 4.44
N ALA A 246 8.74 16.80 4.46
CA ALA A 246 8.52 15.98 3.27
C ALA A 246 7.77 16.75 2.16
N ALA A 247 6.74 17.52 2.53
CA ALA A 247 5.95 18.30 1.59
C ALA A 247 6.74 19.46 0.96
N GLY A 248 7.53 20.20 1.75
CA GLY A 248 8.39 21.28 1.26
C GLY A 248 9.57 20.77 0.42
N GLY A 249 10.22 19.69 0.85
CA GLY A 249 11.32 19.04 0.12
C GLY A 249 10.89 18.40 -1.20
N GLY A 250 9.59 18.08 -1.35
CA GLY A 250 9.06 17.43 -2.55
C GLY A 250 9.25 15.91 -2.57
N HIS A 251 9.43 15.29 -1.40
CA HIS A 251 9.67 13.85 -1.26
C HIS A 251 8.34 13.07 -1.26
N VAL A 252 7.86 12.77 -2.46
CA VAL A 252 6.53 12.15 -2.72
C VAL A 252 6.37 10.80 -2.02
N GLU A 253 7.37 9.91 -2.10
CA GLU A 253 7.29 8.58 -1.49
C GLU A 253 7.40 8.62 0.04
N VAL A 254 8.31 9.43 0.59
CA VAL A 254 8.39 9.69 2.04
C VAL A 254 7.05 10.22 2.57
N LEU A 255 6.44 11.16 1.85
CA LEU A 255 5.13 11.71 2.20
C LEU A 255 4.04 10.64 2.16
N ARG A 256 4.07 9.75 1.17
CA ARG A 256 3.13 8.62 1.06
C ARG A 256 3.28 7.63 2.21
N LEU A 257 4.51 7.32 2.63
CA LEU A 257 4.81 6.46 3.78
C LEU A 257 4.30 7.05 5.09
N LEU A 258 4.54 8.34 5.35
CA LEU A 258 4.05 9.04 6.54
C LEU A 258 2.51 9.01 6.61
N LEU A 259 1.84 9.26 5.49
CA LEU A 259 0.37 9.22 5.40
C LEU A 259 -0.19 7.82 5.64
N LEU A 260 0.49 6.78 5.12
CA LEU A 260 0.10 5.39 5.34
C LEU A 260 0.20 4.97 6.81
N LYS A 261 1.19 5.51 7.54
CA LYS A 261 1.42 5.23 8.96
C LYS A 261 0.59 6.11 9.90
N GLY A 262 -0.31 6.94 9.36
CA GLY A 262 -1.31 7.68 10.14
C GLY A 262 -0.91 9.11 10.52
N ALA A 263 0.07 9.71 9.84
CA ALA A 263 0.44 11.11 10.08
C ALA A 263 -0.75 12.06 9.84
N ASN A 264 -0.93 13.04 10.73
CA ASN A 264 -1.99 14.02 10.59
C ASN A 264 -1.73 14.98 9.42
N VAL A 265 -2.53 14.82 8.35
CA VAL A 265 -2.48 15.62 7.11
C VAL A 265 -2.65 17.12 7.36
N ASN A 266 -3.42 17.49 8.39
CA ASN A 266 -3.77 18.87 8.72
C ASN A 266 -3.02 19.37 9.97
N SER A 267 -1.88 18.77 10.30
CA SER A 267 -0.99 19.33 11.32
C SER A 267 -0.56 20.73 10.93
N LEU A 268 -0.33 21.58 11.95
CA LEU A 268 0.02 22.98 11.78
C LEU A 268 1.44 23.21 12.27
N THR A 269 2.21 24.01 11.51
CA THR A 269 3.49 24.55 11.99
C THR A 269 3.27 25.64 13.03
N LYS A 270 4.35 26.11 13.68
CA LYS A 270 4.30 27.28 14.57
C LYS A 270 3.79 28.55 13.88
N ASP A 271 3.94 28.64 12.55
CA ASP A 271 3.43 29.73 11.71
C ASP A 271 1.98 29.53 11.24
N GLY A 272 1.33 28.45 11.67
CA GLY A 272 -0.03 28.08 11.28
C GLY A 272 -0.16 27.54 9.86
N ASN A 273 0.94 27.20 9.19
CA ASN A 273 0.93 26.60 7.86
C ASN A 273 0.61 25.10 7.95
N THR A 274 -0.14 24.57 6.98
CA THR A 274 -0.28 23.13 6.78
C THR A 274 0.76 22.63 5.77
N ALA A 275 0.98 21.31 5.72
CA ALA A 275 1.81 20.69 4.67
C ALA A 275 1.39 21.08 3.24
N LEU A 276 0.09 21.34 3.01
CA LEU A 276 -0.42 21.79 1.72
C LEU A 276 0.02 23.23 1.38
N HIS A 277 0.15 24.12 2.38
CA HIS A 277 0.68 25.48 2.15
C HIS A 277 2.12 25.39 1.62
N LEU A 278 2.96 24.61 2.30
CA LEU A 278 4.37 24.44 1.92
C LEU A 278 4.55 23.77 0.56
N ALA A 279 3.74 22.74 0.25
CA ALA A 279 3.76 22.11 -1.06
C ALA A 279 3.37 23.07 -2.19
N VAL A 280 2.45 24.00 -1.93
CA VAL A 280 2.03 25.02 -2.91
C VAL A 280 3.08 26.12 -3.06
N GLU A 281 3.63 26.59 -1.95
CA GLU A 281 4.69 27.61 -1.91
C GLU A 281 5.92 27.16 -2.70
N GLU A 282 6.37 25.92 -2.48
CA GLU A 282 7.50 25.29 -3.16
C GLU A 282 7.14 24.69 -4.54
N ARG A 283 5.91 24.91 -5.02
CA ARG A 283 5.42 24.44 -6.34
C ARG A 283 5.50 22.91 -6.55
N ARG A 284 5.40 22.13 -5.47
CA ARG A 284 5.44 20.66 -5.45
C ARG A 284 4.06 20.07 -5.77
N ARG A 285 3.75 19.99 -7.07
CA ARG A 285 2.44 19.54 -7.59
C ARG A 285 2.04 18.12 -7.17
N ASP A 286 2.99 17.19 -7.17
CA ASP A 286 2.70 15.79 -6.86
C ASP A 286 2.44 15.59 -5.37
N CYS A 287 3.19 16.29 -4.50
CA CYS A 287 2.90 16.35 -3.06
C CYS A 287 1.52 16.97 -2.79
N ALA A 288 1.18 18.08 -3.44
CA ALA A 288 -0.13 18.71 -3.30
C ALA A 288 -1.27 17.77 -3.75
N ARG A 289 -1.08 17.03 -4.85
CA ARG A 289 -2.06 16.03 -5.32
C ARG A 289 -2.25 14.91 -4.31
N LEU A 290 -1.17 14.38 -3.74
CA LEU A 290 -1.22 13.33 -2.72
C LEU A 290 -1.90 13.82 -1.44
N LEU A 291 -1.55 15.00 -0.94
CA LEU A 291 -2.18 15.59 0.25
C LEU A 291 -3.69 15.78 0.05
N LEU A 292 -4.11 16.35 -1.09
CA LEU A 292 -5.53 16.53 -1.41
C LEU A 292 -6.27 15.20 -1.60
N ALA A 293 -5.60 14.17 -2.14
CA ALA A 293 -6.19 12.82 -2.24
C ALA A 293 -6.38 12.17 -0.86
N SER A 294 -5.48 12.45 0.09
CA SER A 294 -5.52 11.93 1.46
C SER A 294 -6.38 12.77 2.41
N GLY A 295 -7.17 13.72 1.91
CA GLY A 295 -8.13 14.49 2.70
C GLY A 295 -7.58 15.76 3.35
N ALA A 296 -6.51 16.36 2.80
CA ALA A 296 -6.03 17.67 3.23
C ALA A 296 -7.11 18.75 3.02
N LYS A 297 -7.31 19.61 4.02
CA LYS A 297 -8.23 20.75 3.93
C LYS A 297 -7.55 21.89 3.15
N ALA A 298 -8.13 22.23 2.00
CA ALA A 298 -7.63 23.31 1.14
C ALA A 298 -8.01 24.73 1.61
N ASP A 299 -8.82 24.85 2.66
CA ASP A 299 -9.40 26.11 3.14
C ASP A 299 -8.79 26.60 4.46
N VAL A 300 -7.75 25.93 4.97
CA VAL A 300 -7.06 26.37 6.19
C VAL A 300 -6.32 27.68 5.92
N ARG A 301 -6.36 28.59 6.89
CA ARG A 301 -5.69 29.90 6.82
C ARG A 301 -4.43 29.86 7.68
N ASN A 302 -3.32 30.37 7.14
CA ASN A 302 -2.09 30.53 7.91
C ASN A 302 -2.21 31.62 9.00
N ALA A 303 -1.29 31.63 9.97
CA ALA A 303 -1.40 32.55 11.12
C ALA A 303 -0.91 33.97 10.78
N GLY A 304 0.04 34.12 9.86
CA GLY A 304 0.59 35.42 9.45
C GLY A 304 -0.40 36.26 8.63
N ASP A 305 -0.56 35.91 7.36
CA ASP A 305 -1.36 36.70 6.39
C ASP A 305 -2.84 36.28 6.35
N GLY A 306 -3.20 35.17 6.98
CA GLY A 306 -4.52 34.57 6.87
C GLY A 306 -4.79 33.98 5.49
N ASP A 307 -3.75 33.73 4.71
CA ASP A 307 -3.81 33.20 3.35
C ASP A 307 -4.15 31.71 3.37
N THR A 308 -4.96 31.28 2.41
CA THR A 308 -5.18 29.85 2.12
C THR A 308 -4.18 29.38 1.07
N PRO A 309 -3.99 28.06 0.87
CA PRO A 309 -3.16 27.54 -0.23
C PRO A 309 -3.57 28.11 -1.61
N LEU A 310 -4.85 28.42 -1.80
CA LEU A 310 -5.34 29.06 -3.02
C LEU A 310 -4.87 30.52 -3.17
N HIS A 311 -4.76 31.28 -2.08
CA HIS A 311 -4.19 32.64 -2.10
C HIS A 311 -2.70 32.59 -2.48
N ILE A 312 -1.94 31.66 -1.90
CA ILE A 312 -0.52 31.46 -2.23
C ILE A 312 -0.37 31.07 -3.71
N ALA A 313 -1.14 30.09 -4.19
CA ALA A 313 -1.11 29.68 -5.60
C ALA A 313 -1.47 30.84 -6.55
N ALA A 314 -2.43 31.68 -6.16
CA ALA A 314 -2.85 32.85 -6.92
C ALA A 314 -1.78 33.95 -6.94
N GLY A 315 -1.10 34.21 -5.83
CA GLY A 315 0.02 35.15 -5.76
C GLY A 315 1.26 34.68 -6.54
N LEU A 316 1.50 33.37 -6.59
CA LEU A 316 2.59 32.78 -7.37
C LEU A 316 2.32 32.71 -8.88
N GLY A 317 1.05 32.84 -9.30
CA GLY A 317 0.66 32.73 -10.71
C GLY A 317 0.59 31.29 -11.24
N ASP A 318 0.57 30.26 -10.38
CA ASP A 318 0.59 28.85 -10.83
C ASP A 318 -0.82 28.37 -11.24
N GLU A 319 -1.13 28.53 -12.53
CA GLU A 319 -2.42 28.13 -13.13
C GLU A 319 -2.75 26.65 -12.90
N HIS A 320 -1.74 25.76 -12.94
CA HIS A 320 -1.96 24.33 -12.76
C HIS A 320 -2.32 24.01 -11.32
N MET A 321 -1.67 24.66 -10.35
CA MET A 321 -1.97 24.49 -8.93
C MET A 321 -3.36 25.05 -8.59
N VAL A 322 -3.71 26.23 -9.11
CA VAL A 322 -5.05 26.82 -8.95
C VAL A 322 -6.13 25.89 -9.49
N LYS A 323 -5.96 25.35 -10.71
CA LYS A 323 -6.90 24.36 -11.28
C LYS A 323 -6.99 23.09 -10.44
N LEU A 324 -5.87 22.61 -9.90
CA LEU A 324 -5.84 21.42 -9.04
C LEU A 324 -6.63 21.63 -7.74
N LEU A 325 -6.41 22.77 -7.07
CA LEU A 325 -7.10 23.14 -5.83
C LEU A 325 -8.61 23.35 -6.07
N LEU A 326 -8.99 24.06 -7.12
CA LEU A 326 -10.40 24.28 -7.48
C LEU A 326 -11.11 22.97 -7.84
N ASN A 327 -10.48 22.09 -8.62
CA ASN A 327 -11.03 20.76 -8.95
C ASN A 327 -11.25 19.88 -7.70
N LYS A 328 -10.53 20.15 -6.60
CA LYS A 328 -10.64 19.43 -5.33
C LYS A 328 -11.50 20.16 -4.30
N GLY A 329 -12.25 21.19 -4.72
CA GLY A 329 -13.26 21.85 -3.90
C GLY A 329 -12.75 22.98 -3.00
N ALA A 330 -11.59 23.56 -3.29
CA ALA A 330 -11.10 24.74 -2.56
C ALA A 330 -12.04 25.95 -2.74
N ASN A 331 -12.35 26.64 -1.65
CA ASN A 331 -13.26 27.78 -1.67
C ASN A 331 -12.53 29.07 -2.11
N LYS A 332 -12.99 29.64 -3.23
CA LYS A 332 -12.43 30.86 -3.85
C LYS A 332 -12.84 32.16 -3.15
N ASP A 333 -13.85 32.12 -2.29
CA ASP A 333 -14.48 33.30 -1.69
C ASP A 333 -13.92 33.63 -0.29
N ILE A 334 -13.00 32.81 0.23
CA ILE A 334 -12.32 33.06 1.50
C ILE A 334 -11.48 34.33 1.37
N ARG A 335 -11.51 35.16 2.41
CA ARG A 335 -10.71 36.39 2.50
C ARG A 335 -9.57 36.21 3.49
N ASN A 336 -8.39 36.68 3.10
CA ASN A 336 -7.23 36.75 3.99
C ASN A 336 -7.33 37.89 5.02
N ASN A 337 -6.32 38.08 5.86
CA ASN A 337 -6.31 39.14 6.89
C ASN A 337 -6.34 40.55 6.29
N HIS A 338 -5.93 40.70 5.03
CA HIS A 338 -6.02 41.94 4.25
C HIS A 338 -7.41 42.16 3.62
N GLY A 339 -8.36 41.26 3.85
CA GLY A 339 -9.72 41.32 3.29
C GLY A 339 -9.80 40.99 1.79
N LYS A 340 -8.70 40.49 1.20
CA LYS A 340 -8.55 40.16 -0.21
C LYS A 340 -8.94 38.69 -0.44
N THR A 341 -9.60 38.42 -1.55
CA THR A 341 -9.83 37.06 -2.06
C THR A 341 -8.65 36.59 -2.90
N ALA A 342 -8.58 35.31 -3.24
CA ALA A 342 -7.57 34.78 -4.16
C ALA A 342 -7.58 35.50 -5.53
N TYR A 343 -8.73 36.02 -5.97
CA TYR A 343 -8.83 36.86 -7.16
C TYR A 343 -8.16 38.23 -6.98
N ASP A 344 -8.40 38.88 -5.84
CA ASP A 344 -7.81 40.20 -5.55
C ASP A 344 -6.29 40.09 -5.43
N VAL A 345 -5.79 39.00 -4.84
CA VAL A 345 -4.36 38.67 -4.81
C VAL A 345 -3.81 38.45 -6.21
N ALA A 346 -4.45 37.63 -7.04
CA ALA A 346 -4.04 37.45 -8.44
C ALA A 346 -4.03 38.77 -9.25
N ALA A 347 -4.98 39.67 -8.96
CA ALA A 347 -5.10 40.95 -9.64
C ALA A 347 -4.02 41.95 -9.21
N GLU A 348 -3.67 41.98 -7.93
CA GLU A 348 -2.60 42.81 -7.39
C GLU A 348 -1.23 42.40 -7.95
N TYR A 349 -0.96 41.10 -8.04
CA TYR A 349 0.28 40.57 -8.62
C TYR A 349 0.27 40.51 -10.16
N GLY A 350 -0.82 40.94 -10.81
CA GLY A 350 -0.91 41.07 -12.28
C GLY A 350 -1.06 39.75 -13.05
N HIS A 351 -1.49 38.67 -12.41
CA HIS A 351 -1.61 37.33 -12.98
C HIS A 351 -2.89 37.17 -13.81
N THR A 352 -2.95 37.87 -14.94
CA THR A 352 -4.12 37.92 -15.84
C THR A 352 -4.59 36.56 -16.36
N ARG A 353 -3.70 35.58 -16.49
CA ARG A 353 -4.03 34.19 -16.92
C ARG A 353 -4.88 33.43 -15.91
N LEU A 354 -4.85 33.82 -14.63
CA LEU A 354 -5.65 33.20 -13.58
C LEU A 354 -7.08 33.75 -13.51
N PHE A 355 -7.36 34.90 -14.15
CA PHE A 355 -8.69 35.51 -14.14
C PHE A 355 -9.73 34.62 -14.82
N ASP A 356 -9.33 33.93 -15.88
CA ASP A 356 -10.18 32.95 -16.52
C ASP A 356 -10.46 31.79 -15.55
N ALA A 357 -9.43 31.16 -14.98
CA ALA A 357 -9.59 30.03 -14.04
C ALA A 357 -10.44 30.36 -12.79
N LEU A 358 -10.39 31.59 -12.27
CA LEU A 358 -11.10 32.01 -11.04
C LEU A 358 -12.54 32.53 -11.30
N LYS A 359 -12.93 32.90 -12.53
CA LYS A 359 -14.16 33.67 -12.84
C LYS A 359 -15.12 33.08 -13.90
N LEU A 360 -14.90 31.84 -14.38
CA LEU A 360 -15.62 31.31 -15.55
C LEU A 360 -17.13 31.02 -15.36
N GLY A 361 -17.59 30.67 -14.15
CA GLY A 361 -19.02 30.40 -13.91
C GLY A 361 -19.91 31.64 -14.04
N ASP A 362 -19.53 32.73 -13.37
CA ASP A 362 -20.34 33.94 -13.29
C ASP A 362 -20.37 34.72 -14.62
N SER A 363 -19.27 34.67 -15.39
CA SER A 363 -19.15 35.38 -16.68
C SER A 363 -19.98 34.72 -17.79
N LEU A 364 -20.02 33.39 -17.84
CA LEU A 364 -20.86 32.64 -18.79
C LEU A 364 -22.35 32.80 -18.44
N CYS A 365 -22.70 32.71 -17.15
CA CYS A 365 -24.07 32.96 -16.66
C CYS A 365 -24.54 34.39 -16.95
N ALA A 366 -23.68 35.39 -16.81
CA ALA A 366 -23.99 36.78 -17.16
C ALA A 366 -24.22 36.98 -18.67
N ALA A 367 -23.39 36.35 -19.53
CA ALA A 367 -23.55 36.40 -20.98
C ALA A 367 -24.83 35.68 -21.44
N ALA A 368 -25.14 34.52 -20.86
CA ALA A 368 -26.35 33.75 -21.11
C ALA A 368 -27.63 34.50 -20.70
N ARG A 369 -27.60 35.20 -19.56
CA ARG A 369 -28.68 36.08 -19.09
C ARG A 369 -28.97 37.24 -20.07
N LYS A 370 -27.93 37.82 -20.68
CA LYS A 370 -28.04 38.92 -21.65
C LYS A 370 -28.42 38.43 -23.06
N GLY A 371 -28.15 37.16 -23.38
CA GLY A 371 -28.40 36.57 -24.71
C GLY A 371 -27.29 36.85 -25.72
N GLU A 372 -26.08 37.18 -25.26
CA GLU A 372 -24.95 37.54 -26.12
C GLU A 372 -24.29 36.29 -26.73
N VAL A 373 -24.84 35.76 -27.82
CA VAL A 373 -24.37 34.51 -28.45
C VAL A 373 -22.88 34.54 -28.82
N ARG A 374 -22.36 35.69 -29.27
CA ARG A 374 -20.93 35.83 -29.66
C ARG A 374 -19.99 35.69 -28.45
N THR A 375 -20.36 36.25 -27.30
CA THR A 375 -19.54 36.16 -26.09
C THR A 375 -19.64 34.76 -25.49
N ILE A 376 -20.81 34.12 -25.54
CA ILE A 376 -21.00 32.72 -25.16
C ILE A 376 -20.09 31.79 -25.98
N LYS A 377 -20.08 31.91 -27.32
CA LYS A 377 -19.21 31.07 -28.18
C LYS A 377 -17.73 31.25 -27.86
N ARG A 378 -17.28 32.50 -27.72
CA ARG A 378 -15.89 32.82 -27.37
C ARG A 378 -15.48 32.29 -25.99
N LEU A 379 -16.37 32.40 -24.99
CA LEU A 379 -16.10 31.87 -23.64
C LEU A 379 -16.01 30.34 -23.64
N LEU A 380 -16.88 29.66 -24.41
CA LEU A 380 -16.84 28.21 -24.56
C LEU A 380 -15.60 27.73 -25.35
N GLU A 381 -15.16 28.49 -26.36
CA GLU A 381 -13.92 28.22 -27.12
C GLU A 381 -12.66 28.42 -26.26
N ASN A 382 -12.70 29.34 -25.28
CA ASN A 382 -11.62 29.58 -24.32
C ASN A 382 -11.64 28.61 -23.11
N GLY A 383 -12.46 27.55 -23.14
CA GLY A 383 -12.45 26.52 -22.11
C GLY A 383 -13.37 26.76 -20.90
N ALA A 384 -14.40 27.61 -21.02
CA ALA A 384 -15.43 27.72 -19.99
C ALA A 384 -16.16 26.40 -19.78
N VAL A 385 -16.33 26.03 -18.51
CA VAL A 385 -17.12 24.85 -18.12
C VAL A 385 -18.58 25.08 -18.53
N VAL A 386 -19.06 24.32 -19.51
CA VAL A 386 -20.40 24.46 -20.12
C VAL A 386 -21.52 24.38 -19.07
N ASN A 387 -21.32 23.55 -18.03
CA ASN A 387 -22.24 23.34 -16.92
C ASN A 387 -21.81 24.06 -15.63
N GLY A 388 -20.95 25.08 -15.73
CA GLY A 388 -20.54 25.88 -14.57
C GLY A 388 -21.75 26.51 -13.88
N GLN A 389 -21.79 26.40 -12.55
CA GLN A 389 -22.84 26.99 -11.71
C GLN A 389 -22.37 28.35 -11.16
N ASP A 390 -23.30 29.29 -11.05
CA ASP A 390 -23.08 30.56 -10.34
C ASP A 390 -23.31 30.41 -8.83
N GLN A 391 -23.18 31.49 -8.07
CA GLN A 391 -23.36 31.55 -6.60
C GLN A 391 -24.74 31.08 -6.08
N HIS A 392 -25.69 30.78 -6.97
CA HIS A 392 -27.02 30.26 -6.63
C HIS A 392 -27.23 28.83 -7.17
N GLY A 393 -26.17 28.15 -7.59
CA GLY A 393 -26.25 26.84 -8.23
C GLY A 393 -26.77 26.88 -9.66
N TRP A 394 -26.98 28.06 -10.26
CA TRP A 394 -27.58 28.17 -11.58
C TRP A 394 -26.55 28.00 -12.68
N THR A 395 -26.87 27.13 -13.65
CA THR A 395 -26.10 27.04 -14.89
C THR A 395 -26.45 28.15 -15.88
N ALA A 396 -25.59 28.34 -16.89
CA ALA A 396 -25.87 29.23 -18.01
C ALA A 396 -27.22 28.91 -18.69
N LEU A 397 -27.61 27.64 -18.73
CA LEU A 397 -28.90 27.20 -19.27
C LEU A 397 -30.08 27.64 -18.40
N HIS A 398 -29.97 27.61 -17.07
CA HIS A 398 -31.00 28.13 -16.15
C HIS A 398 -31.24 29.62 -16.39
N ARG A 399 -30.16 30.41 -16.47
CA ARG A 399 -30.22 31.86 -16.71
C ARG A 399 -30.81 32.20 -18.09
N ALA A 400 -30.41 31.48 -19.14
CA ALA A 400 -30.93 31.68 -20.49
C ALA A 400 -32.41 31.28 -20.61
N SER A 401 -32.81 30.18 -19.95
CA SER A 401 -34.17 29.64 -19.97
C SER A 401 -35.14 30.52 -19.19
N PHE A 402 -34.73 31.02 -18.02
CA PHE A 402 -35.54 31.95 -17.21
C PHE A 402 -35.73 33.33 -17.86
N LYS A 403 -34.79 33.77 -18.71
CA LYS A 403 -34.86 35.08 -19.40
C LYS A 403 -35.39 35.00 -20.84
N GLY A 404 -35.79 33.84 -21.32
CA GLY A 404 -36.41 33.72 -22.65
C GLY A 404 -35.45 33.85 -23.83
N ARG A 405 -34.14 33.60 -23.63
CA ARG A 405 -33.12 33.79 -24.68
C ARG A 405 -32.93 32.53 -25.53
N ILE A 406 -33.84 32.30 -26.48
CA ILE A 406 -33.88 31.09 -27.33
C ILE A 406 -32.55 30.84 -28.06
N ASP A 407 -31.92 31.86 -28.63
CA ASP A 407 -30.65 31.69 -29.38
C ASP A 407 -29.47 31.31 -28.49
N ALA A 408 -29.45 31.81 -27.25
CA ALA A 408 -28.46 31.41 -26.25
C ALA A 408 -28.70 29.97 -25.80
N VAL A 409 -29.96 29.57 -25.56
CA VAL A 409 -30.34 28.19 -25.25
C VAL A 409 -29.92 27.23 -26.38
N ARG A 410 -30.20 27.57 -27.65
CA ARG A 410 -29.79 26.78 -28.81
C ARG A 410 -28.27 26.62 -28.88
N THR A 411 -27.53 27.71 -28.70
CA THR A 411 -26.06 27.71 -28.73
C THR A 411 -25.46 26.86 -27.60
N LEU A 412 -26.03 26.93 -26.40
CA LEU A 412 -25.59 26.11 -25.26
C LEU A 412 -25.90 24.62 -25.49
N MET A 413 -27.06 24.29 -26.08
CA MET A 413 -27.41 22.92 -26.47
C MET A 413 -26.51 22.35 -27.57
N GLU A 414 -26.12 23.15 -28.56
CA GLU A 414 -25.15 22.76 -29.61
C GLU A 414 -23.77 22.41 -29.04
N LYS A 415 -23.43 22.96 -27.87
CA LYS A 415 -22.15 22.74 -27.18
C LYS A 415 -22.21 21.67 -26.08
N GLY A 416 -23.30 20.89 -26.02
CA GLY A 416 -23.41 19.73 -25.14
C GLY A 416 -23.70 20.05 -23.68
N VAL A 417 -24.44 21.14 -23.40
CA VAL A 417 -24.90 21.45 -22.03
C VAL A 417 -25.79 20.33 -21.49
N ASP A 418 -25.66 20.02 -20.20
CA ASP A 418 -26.57 19.09 -19.53
C ASP A 418 -27.94 19.77 -19.35
N VAL A 419 -28.94 19.22 -20.04
CA VAL A 419 -30.31 19.73 -20.07
C VAL A 419 -31.03 19.50 -18.73
N ASN A 420 -30.60 18.48 -17.97
CA ASN A 420 -31.24 18.04 -16.73
C ASN A 420 -30.44 18.42 -15.48
N ALA A 421 -29.43 19.29 -15.61
CA ALA A 421 -28.70 19.84 -14.49
C ALA A 421 -29.67 20.47 -13.47
N ARG A 422 -29.41 20.24 -12.18
CA ARG A 422 -30.21 20.74 -11.07
C ARG A 422 -29.45 21.83 -10.30
N ASP A 423 -30.17 22.87 -9.88
CA ASP A 423 -29.65 23.87 -8.94
C ASP A 423 -29.77 23.42 -7.47
N GLU A 424 -29.40 24.31 -6.53
CA GLU A 424 -29.45 24.04 -5.09
C GLU A 424 -30.86 23.72 -4.55
N ASP A 425 -31.90 24.22 -5.22
CA ASP A 425 -33.31 23.98 -4.89
C ASP A 425 -33.91 22.79 -5.67
N GLY A 426 -33.10 22.12 -6.50
CA GLY A 426 -33.50 20.99 -7.34
C GLY A 426 -34.24 21.42 -8.61
N TYR A 427 -34.27 22.71 -8.96
CA TYR A 427 -34.83 23.19 -10.22
C TYR A 427 -33.96 22.77 -11.39
N THR A 428 -34.62 22.44 -12.50
CA THR A 428 -33.98 22.24 -13.80
C THR A 428 -34.28 23.43 -14.71
N ALA A 429 -33.55 23.56 -15.82
CA ALA A 429 -33.84 24.57 -16.85
C ALA A 429 -35.29 24.52 -17.35
N LEU A 430 -35.92 23.33 -17.35
CA LEU A 430 -37.34 23.16 -17.70
C LEU A 430 -38.27 23.81 -16.66
N HIS A 431 -37.99 23.63 -15.37
CA HIS A 431 -38.76 24.29 -14.30
C HIS A 431 -38.67 25.82 -14.44
N CYS A 432 -37.46 26.36 -14.66
CA CYS A 432 -37.26 27.79 -14.85
C CYS A 432 -37.95 28.35 -16.10
N ALA A 433 -37.98 27.58 -17.20
CA ALA A 433 -38.67 27.98 -18.42
C ALA A 433 -40.21 27.99 -18.26
N VAL A 434 -40.75 27.03 -17.49
CA VAL A 434 -42.19 26.93 -17.17
C VAL A 434 -42.62 28.06 -16.23
N GLU A 435 -41.83 28.32 -15.18
CA GLU A 435 -42.09 29.41 -14.24
C GLU A 435 -42.09 30.79 -14.94
N ALA A 436 -41.19 30.99 -15.90
CA ALA A 436 -41.11 32.20 -16.72
C ALA A 436 -42.10 32.24 -17.90
N GLY A 437 -42.83 31.14 -18.18
CA GLY A 437 -43.86 31.09 -19.22
C GLY A 437 -43.34 31.00 -20.67
N HIS A 438 -42.09 30.58 -20.89
CA HIS A 438 -41.45 30.59 -22.22
C HIS A 438 -41.72 29.31 -23.03
N ALA A 439 -42.90 29.24 -23.66
CA ALA A 439 -43.37 28.07 -24.42
C ALA A 439 -42.37 27.54 -25.48
N ASP A 440 -41.69 28.42 -26.22
CA ASP A 440 -40.75 28.03 -27.28
C ASP A 440 -39.50 27.33 -26.72
N ILE A 441 -39.03 27.77 -25.55
CA ILE A 441 -37.88 27.15 -24.85
C ILE A 441 -38.30 25.80 -24.26
N ILE A 442 -39.52 25.70 -23.73
CA ILE A 442 -40.08 24.46 -23.19
C ILE A 442 -40.18 23.41 -24.29
N GLN A 443 -40.72 23.75 -25.46
CA GLN A 443 -40.76 22.85 -26.62
C GLN A 443 -39.35 22.41 -27.04
N LEU A 444 -38.38 23.34 -27.05
CA LEU A 444 -36.99 23.03 -27.41
C LEU A 444 -36.32 22.09 -26.40
N LEU A 445 -36.52 22.32 -25.10
CA LEU A 445 -35.98 21.49 -24.01
C LEU A 445 -36.58 20.08 -24.05
N VAL A 446 -37.91 19.96 -24.17
CA VAL A 446 -38.60 18.67 -24.28
C VAL A 446 -38.14 17.88 -25.52
N LYS A 447 -38.03 18.54 -26.68
CA LYS A 447 -37.53 17.91 -27.91
C LYS A 447 -36.08 17.41 -27.81
N LYS A 448 -35.29 18.01 -26.92
CA LYS A 448 -33.88 17.67 -26.68
C LYS A 448 -33.66 16.71 -25.50
N GLY A 449 -34.73 16.10 -24.98
CA GLY A 449 -34.63 15.05 -23.95
C GLY A 449 -34.57 15.57 -22.52
N ALA A 450 -35.14 16.75 -22.25
CA ALA A 450 -35.36 17.19 -20.87
C ALA A 450 -36.28 16.20 -20.14
N ASP A 451 -35.92 15.83 -18.92
CA ASP A 451 -36.73 14.99 -18.04
C ASP A 451 -37.95 15.79 -17.55
N VAL A 452 -39.11 15.44 -18.11
CA VAL A 452 -40.39 16.12 -17.84
C VAL A 452 -40.95 15.77 -16.45
N GLU A 453 -40.50 14.65 -15.86
CA GLU A 453 -40.89 14.16 -14.54
C GLU A 453 -39.87 14.53 -13.45
N ALA A 454 -38.86 15.33 -13.79
CA ALA A 454 -37.90 15.83 -12.81
C ALA A 454 -38.63 16.56 -11.68
N ARG A 455 -38.19 16.31 -10.43
CA ARG A 455 -38.75 16.90 -9.21
C ARG A 455 -37.76 17.83 -8.56
N THR A 456 -38.25 19.01 -8.15
CA THR A 456 -37.54 19.92 -7.24
C THR A 456 -37.37 19.30 -5.85
N ASN A 457 -36.57 19.91 -4.98
CA ASN A 457 -36.40 19.47 -3.59
C ASN A 457 -37.71 19.50 -2.79
N LYS A 458 -38.72 20.23 -3.27
CA LYS A 458 -40.08 20.28 -2.69
C LYS A 458 -41.02 19.22 -3.29
N GLY A 459 -40.50 18.31 -4.12
CA GLY A 459 -41.27 17.26 -4.79
C GLY A 459 -42.15 17.74 -5.94
N VAL A 460 -42.03 19.00 -6.35
CA VAL A 460 -42.88 19.62 -7.38
C VAL A 460 -42.31 19.34 -8.77
N THR A 461 -43.16 18.93 -9.72
CA THR A 461 -42.81 18.74 -11.13
C THR A 461 -43.12 19.99 -11.97
N ALA A 462 -42.49 20.11 -13.14
CA ALA A 462 -42.75 21.18 -14.09
C ALA A 462 -44.24 21.27 -14.51
N LEU A 463 -44.95 20.14 -14.60
CA LEU A 463 -46.39 20.10 -14.90
C LEU A 463 -47.22 20.77 -13.80
N GLN A 464 -46.88 20.49 -12.53
CA GLN A 464 -47.58 21.06 -11.37
C GLN A 464 -47.35 22.59 -11.27
N ILE A 465 -46.16 23.08 -11.64
CA ILE A 465 -45.90 24.53 -11.74
C ILE A 465 -46.79 25.14 -12.82
N ALA A 466 -46.86 24.54 -14.02
CA ALA A 466 -47.71 25.04 -15.12
C ALA A 466 -49.20 25.06 -14.77
N GLU A 467 -49.69 24.05 -14.04
CA GLU A 467 -51.08 24.00 -13.57
C GLU A 467 -51.36 25.07 -12.49
N SER A 468 -50.42 25.30 -11.57
CA SER A 468 -50.55 26.33 -10.52
C SER A 468 -50.55 27.76 -11.06
N LEU A 469 -49.87 27.99 -12.19
CA LEU A 469 -49.81 29.28 -12.90
C LEU A 469 -50.88 29.43 -14.00
N HIS A 470 -51.77 28.44 -14.15
CA HIS A 470 -52.83 28.39 -15.16
C HIS A 470 -52.35 28.50 -16.63
N TYR A 471 -51.15 28.01 -16.94
CA TYR A 471 -50.59 28.04 -18.30
C TYR A 471 -51.07 26.87 -19.17
N LEU A 472 -52.34 26.94 -19.61
CA LEU A 472 -53.00 25.90 -20.41
C LEU A 472 -52.22 25.46 -21.66
N GLY A 473 -51.54 26.39 -22.35
CA GLY A 473 -50.71 26.07 -23.51
C GLY A 473 -49.45 25.28 -23.15
N ILE A 474 -48.82 25.61 -22.02
CA ILE A 474 -47.61 24.93 -21.52
C ILE A 474 -47.95 23.56 -20.95
N THR A 475 -49.07 23.43 -20.23
CA THR A 475 -49.60 22.14 -19.76
C THR A 475 -49.79 21.17 -20.92
N ARG A 476 -50.35 21.63 -22.06
CA ARG A 476 -50.49 20.81 -23.26
C ARG A 476 -49.13 20.37 -23.83
N ILE A 477 -48.15 21.27 -23.88
CA ILE A 477 -46.79 20.96 -24.37
C ILE A 477 -46.11 19.91 -23.48
N LEU A 478 -46.24 20.02 -22.16
CA LEU A 478 -45.65 19.06 -21.20
C LEU A 478 -46.34 17.69 -21.27
N ILE A 479 -47.67 17.65 -21.37
CA ILE A 479 -48.42 16.39 -21.57
C ILE A 479 -48.04 15.73 -22.90
N GLN A 480 -47.94 16.50 -23.97
CA GLN A 480 -47.47 15.99 -25.27
C GLN A 480 -46.00 15.53 -25.24
N GLY A 481 -45.21 16.07 -24.32
CA GLY A 481 -43.84 15.67 -24.01
C GLY A 481 -43.70 14.43 -23.14
N GLY A 482 -44.80 13.81 -22.69
CA GLY A 482 -44.79 12.59 -21.88
C GLY A 482 -45.04 12.77 -20.38
N ALA A 483 -45.56 13.94 -19.94
CA ALA A 483 -45.88 14.16 -18.53
C ALA A 483 -47.12 13.35 -18.08
N ASN A 484 -47.02 12.63 -16.96
CA ASN A 484 -48.11 11.82 -16.41
C ASN A 484 -48.96 12.61 -15.39
N LYS A 485 -50.29 12.42 -15.46
CA LYS A 485 -51.25 13.14 -14.60
C LYS A 485 -51.61 12.39 -13.30
N GLU A 486 -51.09 11.19 -13.05
CA GLU A 486 -51.48 10.38 -11.89
C GLU A 486 -50.33 10.13 -10.91
N GLY A 487 -50.49 10.62 -9.67
CA GLY A 487 -49.61 10.30 -8.55
C GLY A 487 -49.84 11.16 -7.30
N GLY A 488 -50.90 10.88 -6.53
CA GLY A 488 -51.00 11.31 -5.12
C GLY A 488 -52.41 11.53 -4.54
N ILE A 489 -53.14 10.44 -4.23
CA ILE A 489 -54.18 10.45 -3.18
C ILE A 489 -53.72 9.50 -2.06
N MET A 490 -53.70 10.01 -0.82
CA MET A 490 -54.09 9.39 0.47
C MET A 490 -53.39 10.21 1.59
N THR A 491 -54.10 10.75 2.58
CA THR A 491 -54.77 9.97 3.64
C THR A 491 -56.07 10.60 4.16
N GLN A 492 -57.04 9.72 4.44
CA GLN A 492 -58.35 9.96 5.04
C GLN A 492 -58.28 10.14 6.57
N VAL A 493 -59.21 10.91 7.15
CA VAL A 493 -59.94 10.51 8.38
C VAL A 493 -61.43 10.87 8.21
N ALA A 494 -62.26 9.95 8.71
CA ALA A 494 -63.68 9.73 8.51
C ALA A 494 -64.65 10.89 8.83
N ALA A 495 -65.81 10.80 8.16
CA ALA A 495 -67.03 11.62 8.34
C ALA A 495 -67.70 11.38 9.72
N PRO A 496 -68.73 12.18 10.11
CA PRO A 496 -70.08 11.91 9.60
C PRO A 496 -71.01 13.13 9.40
N ALA A 497 -72.04 12.87 8.58
CA ALA A 497 -73.44 13.31 8.65
C ALA A 497 -73.85 14.80 8.46
N GLN A 498 -74.84 14.95 7.57
CA GLN A 498 -75.68 16.11 7.31
C GLN A 498 -76.45 16.57 8.57
N LEU A 499 -76.65 17.89 8.74
CA LEU A 499 -77.93 18.50 9.17
C LEU A 499 -77.89 20.05 9.10
N THR A 500 -78.90 20.56 8.41
CA THR A 500 -79.59 21.87 8.39
C THR A 500 -79.29 22.99 9.41
N TYR A 501 -79.29 24.22 8.86
CA TYR A 501 -79.68 25.54 9.41
C TYR A 501 -80.16 25.67 10.87
N GLY A 502 -79.64 26.67 11.59
CA GLY A 502 -80.28 27.22 12.81
C GLY A 502 -79.48 28.30 13.56
N LYS A 503 -80.03 29.51 13.60
CA LYS A 503 -79.60 30.78 14.23
C LYS A 503 -79.38 30.79 15.76
N MET A 504 -78.57 31.78 16.18
CA MET A 504 -78.60 32.61 17.42
C MET A 504 -78.47 31.88 18.78
N ALA A 505 -78.00 32.46 19.88
CA ALA A 505 -77.26 33.66 20.29
C ALA A 505 -77.01 33.45 21.81
N GLY A 506 -75.97 34.03 22.40
CA GLY A 506 -75.80 33.99 23.85
C GLY A 506 -74.41 34.44 24.29
N ARG A 507 -74.36 35.66 24.83
CA ARG A 507 -73.20 36.38 25.35
C ARG A 507 -73.28 36.36 26.88
N ASP A 508 -72.13 36.38 27.56
CA ASP A 508 -71.84 37.03 28.87
C ASP A 508 -70.47 36.48 29.40
N SER A 509 -69.39 37.29 29.48
CA SER A 509 -68.89 38.07 30.64
C SER A 509 -68.61 37.19 31.88
N ASP A 510 -67.48 37.18 32.60
CA ASP A 510 -66.47 38.20 32.89
C ASP A 510 -65.20 37.59 33.56
N ASN A 511 -64.07 38.29 33.35
CA ASN A 511 -62.96 38.66 34.25
C ASN A 511 -62.14 37.69 35.15
N VAL A 512 -60.82 37.68 34.83
CA VAL A 512 -59.62 38.03 35.65
C VAL A 512 -59.25 37.18 36.88
N VAL A 513 -58.03 36.61 36.88
CA VAL A 513 -56.97 36.79 37.93
C VAL A 513 -55.56 36.45 37.35
N LEU A 514 -54.58 37.23 37.80
CA LEU A 514 -53.14 37.29 37.44
C LEU A 514 -52.25 36.20 38.08
N LYS A 515 -51.17 35.83 37.34
CA LYS A 515 -49.74 35.56 37.73
C LYS A 515 -49.47 34.59 38.92
N LYS A 516 -48.54 33.62 38.91
CA LYS A 516 -47.15 33.53 38.36
C LYS A 516 -46.53 32.12 38.65
N LYS A 517 -45.69 31.59 37.72
CA LYS A 517 -44.54 30.62 37.82
C LYS A 517 -44.78 29.19 38.41
N HIS A 518 -44.18 28.06 37.99
CA HIS A 518 -43.01 27.69 37.15
C HIS A 518 -43.10 26.19 36.71
N ASN A 519 -42.58 25.85 35.50
CA ASN A 519 -42.09 24.53 34.93
C ASN A 519 -43.09 23.34 34.80
N HIS A 520 -43.20 22.57 33.72
CA HIS A 520 -42.30 22.15 32.63
C HIS A 520 -43.08 21.77 31.33
N ARG A 521 -42.35 21.80 30.19
CA ARG A 521 -42.48 20.99 28.95
C ARG A 521 -43.50 21.32 27.82
N VAL A 522 -42.89 21.41 26.62
CA VAL A 522 -43.35 21.14 25.25
C VAL A 522 -44.41 22.09 24.65
N ARG A 523 -44.00 22.87 23.63
CA ARG A 523 -44.89 23.68 22.81
C ARG A 523 -44.71 23.33 21.33
N ALA A 524 -45.69 22.61 20.80
CA ALA A 524 -46.00 22.59 19.38
C ALA A 524 -46.46 23.99 18.96
N ILE A 525 -45.90 24.54 17.88
CA ILE A 525 -46.28 25.85 17.35
C ILE A 525 -47.20 25.64 16.15
N ARG A 526 -48.47 25.99 16.35
CA ARG A 526 -49.49 26.16 15.31
C ARG A 526 -49.33 27.51 14.63
N SER A 527 -49.34 27.44 13.30
CA SER A 527 -50.07 28.26 12.32
C SER A 527 -50.20 29.77 12.53
N SER A 528 -49.91 30.54 11.48
CA SER A 528 -50.95 31.17 10.67
C SER A 528 -50.31 31.79 9.44
N PHE A 529 -50.92 31.65 8.27
CA PHE A 529 -51.29 32.79 7.46
C PHE A 529 -52.27 32.30 6.40
N ASP A 530 -53.53 32.67 6.60
CA ASP A 530 -54.59 32.56 5.62
C ASP A 530 -55.03 33.98 5.27
N ARG A 531 -55.23 34.21 3.97
CA ARG A 531 -55.95 35.27 3.24
C ARG A 531 -55.15 36.05 2.18
N SER A 532 -55.19 35.47 0.97
CA SER A 532 -55.57 36.08 -0.34
C SER A 532 -54.81 37.29 -0.92
N ALA A 533 -53.95 36.99 -1.93
CA ALA A 533 -53.72 37.53 -3.30
C ALA A 533 -54.13 38.99 -3.71
N PRO A 534 -53.48 39.62 -4.74
CA PRO A 534 -52.66 39.01 -5.80
C PRO A 534 -51.22 39.56 -5.99
N LEU A 535 -50.36 38.67 -6.49
CA LEU A 535 -48.99 38.91 -6.93
C LEU A 535 -48.97 39.64 -8.28
N VAL A 536 -49.01 40.97 -8.22
CA VAL A 536 -48.58 41.88 -9.29
C VAL A 536 -47.61 42.86 -8.66
N ASP A 537 -46.35 42.48 -8.43
CA ASP A 537 -45.26 43.44 -8.10
C ASP A 537 -43.87 42.76 -7.98
N TYR A 538 -43.43 42.07 -9.03
CA TYR A 538 -42.01 41.66 -9.15
C TYR A 538 -41.36 42.13 -10.48
N ILE A 539 -41.86 43.25 -11.04
CA ILE A 539 -41.41 43.81 -12.33
C ILE A 539 -40.46 45.02 -12.18
N LYS A 540 -40.05 45.44 -10.97
CA LYS A 540 -39.28 46.70 -10.80
C LYS A 540 -37.77 46.61 -10.58
N TYR A 541 -37.16 45.44 -10.51
CA TYR A 541 -35.70 45.35 -10.43
C TYR A 541 -35.16 44.70 -11.70
N ILE A 542 -34.86 45.53 -12.71
CA ILE A 542 -33.90 45.40 -13.83
C ILE A 542 -34.41 46.28 -14.98
N SER A 543 -34.20 47.59 -14.88
CA SER A 543 -33.90 48.41 -16.04
C SER A 543 -33.15 49.66 -15.56
N HIS A 544 -31.92 49.85 -16.03
CA HIS A 544 -31.31 51.12 -16.46
C HIS A 544 -29.79 50.91 -16.58
N ASP A 545 -29.31 50.92 -17.83
CA ASP A 545 -27.91 50.99 -18.19
C ASP A 545 -27.62 52.38 -18.85
N TYR A 546 -26.36 52.80 -18.72
CA TYR A 546 -25.59 53.83 -19.45
C TYR A 546 -25.61 55.31 -19.01
N ARG A 547 -24.44 55.78 -18.52
CA ARG A 547 -23.61 56.80 -19.20
C ARG A 547 -22.21 56.96 -18.56
N LEU A 548 -21.18 56.97 -19.41
CA LEU A 548 -19.87 57.63 -19.16
C LEU A 548 -20.05 59.16 -19.29
N PRO A 549 -19.24 59.99 -18.58
CA PRO A 549 -17.97 60.46 -19.16
C PRO A 549 -16.83 60.74 -18.15
N SER A 550 -15.58 60.73 -18.62
CA SER A 550 -14.40 61.40 -18.02
C SER A 550 -14.36 62.90 -18.45
N PRO A 551 -13.41 63.78 -18.09
CA PRO A 551 -12.27 63.75 -17.13
C PRO A 551 -12.16 65.03 -16.23
N HIS A 552 -11.17 65.06 -15.30
CA HIS A 552 -10.40 66.22 -14.74
C HIS A 552 -10.07 66.04 -13.24
N ARG A 553 -8.78 65.91 -12.87
CA ARG A 553 -7.77 66.94 -12.54
C ARG A 553 -7.83 67.45 -11.09
N ASN A 554 -6.85 67.02 -10.27
CA ASN A 554 -6.01 67.80 -9.35
C ASN A 554 -5.53 66.90 -8.18
N ASN A 555 -4.25 66.55 -8.13
CA ASN A 555 -3.15 67.30 -7.52
C ASN A 555 -3.30 67.52 -6.01
N ARG A 556 -2.44 66.85 -5.23
CA ARG A 556 -1.46 67.40 -4.28
C ARG A 556 -0.97 66.27 -3.36
N THR A 557 0.24 65.75 -3.59
CA THR A 557 1.54 66.19 -3.02
C THR A 557 1.67 65.97 -1.52
N LEU A 558 2.72 65.23 -1.13
CA LEU A 558 3.87 65.62 -0.28
C LEU A 558 4.41 64.33 0.39
N LYS A 559 5.63 63.89 0.02
CA LYS A 559 6.91 64.07 0.77
C LYS A 559 7.01 63.09 1.95
N ASN A 560 8.10 62.38 2.24
CA ASN A 560 9.54 62.58 2.04
C ASN A 560 10.26 61.21 2.26
N GLU A 561 11.30 60.89 1.49
CA GLU A 561 12.74 60.77 1.91
C GLU A 561 13.03 59.53 2.81
N PHE A 562 14.06 58.69 2.63
CA PHE A 562 15.48 58.91 2.35
C PHE A 562 16.15 57.66 1.72
N PHE A 563 17.32 57.89 1.11
CA PHE A 563 18.20 57.03 0.28
C PHE A 563 19.15 56.10 1.11
N PRO A 564 20.06 55.28 0.50
CA PRO A 564 20.50 53.94 0.94
C PRO A 564 21.93 53.99 1.56
N PRO A 565 22.76 52.90 1.66
CA PRO A 565 23.47 52.36 0.48
C PRO A 565 24.00 50.88 0.55
N ASN A 566 24.54 50.44 -0.60
CA ASN A 566 25.66 49.50 -0.82
C ASN A 566 25.44 47.96 -0.92
N LEU A 567 25.33 47.50 -2.18
CA LEU A 567 26.23 46.60 -2.97
C LEU A 567 27.15 45.57 -2.25
N PRO A 568 27.61 44.48 -2.94
CA PRO A 568 27.54 44.22 -4.40
C PRO A 568 27.12 42.79 -4.83
N LEU A 569 26.58 42.69 -6.05
CA LEU A 569 26.69 41.49 -6.89
C LEU A 569 28.14 41.31 -7.35
N PRO A 570 28.55 40.07 -7.67
CA PRO A 570 29.18 39.89 -8.96
C PRO A 570 28.55 38.78 -9.81
N LEU A 571 28.74 39.01 -11.10
CA LEU A 571 28.25 38.36 -12.31
C LEU A 571 28.81 36.94 -12.56
N PRO A 572 28.28 36.22 -13.57
CA PRO A 572 28.53 34.80 -13.79
C PRO A 572 29.86 34.57 -14.52
N LEU A 573 30.54 33.46 -14.18
CA LEU A 573 31.71 32.96 -14.90
C LEU A 573 31.39 31.63 -15.58
N SER A 574 31.77 31.58 -16.84
CA SER A 574 31.52 30.54 -17.83
C SER A 574 32.65 29.50 -17.91
N TYR A 575 32.28 28.28 -18.33
CA TYR A 575 33.09 27.19 -18.93
C TYR A 575 34.22 26.54 -18.10
N LYS A 576 34.08 25.22 -17.86
CA LYS A 576 35.00 24.20 -18.42
C LYS A 576 34.49 22.76 -18.20
N LEU A 577 34.46 22.02 -19.32
CA LEU A 577 34.40 20.57 -19.42
C LEU A 577 35.54 19.91 -18.62
N LEU A 578 35.22 18.86 -17.85
CA LEU A 578 36.15 17.82 -17.44
C LEU A 578 35.41 16.48 -17.38
N GLN A 579 35.74 15.60 -18.32
CA GLN A 579 35.36 14.19 -18.35
C GLN A 579 36.11 13.41 -17.25
N PRO A 580 35.58 12.25 -16.83
CA PRO A 580 36.41 11.09 -16.54
C PRO A 580 36.27 10.03 -17.64
N SER A 581 37.43 9.61 -18.10
CA SER A 581 37.72 8.58 -19.09
C SER A 581 37.38 7.16 -18.62
N ILE A 582 36.68 6.39 -19.46
CA ILE A 582 36.63 4.91 -19.44
C ILE A 582 36.96 4.44 -20.87
N PRO A 583 37.88 3.46 -21.07
CA PRO A 583 38.45 3.14 -22.37
C PRO A 583 37.52 2.31 -23.27
N PRO A 584 37.61 2.41 -24.61
CA PRO A 584 36.81 1.61 -25.54
C PRO A 584 37.58 0.37 -26.02
N THR A 585 36.95 -0.79 -26.04
CA THR A 585 37.37 -1.91 -26.91
C THR A 585 36.21 -2.41 -27.77
N SER A 586 36.40 -2.20 -29.07
CA SER A 586 35.88 -2.89 -30.26
C SER A 586 34.48 -3.52 -30.25
N CYS A 587 33.58 -2.97 -31.08
CA CYS A 587 33.33 -3.51 -32.43
C CYS A 587 32.46 -2.53 -33.24
N ARG A 588 33.00 -2.03 -34.36
CA ARG A 588 32.26 -1.22 -35.34
C ARG A 588 31.38 -2.12 -36.22
N PRO A 589 30.22 -1.62 -36.68
CA PRO A 589 29.42 -2.24 -37.73
C PRO A 589 29.96 -1.82 -39.10
N LEU A 590 30.10 -2.77 -40.03
CA LEU A 590 30.30 -2.50 -41.46
C LEU A 590 28.94 -2.58 -42.15
N LEU A 591 28.32 -1.43 -42.38
CA LEU A 591 27.34 -1.25 -43.44
C LEU A 591 28.07 -0.59 -44.61
N SER A 592 28.13 -1.30 -45.75
CA SER A 592 28.41 -0.68 -47.04
C SER A 592 27.19 -0.83 -47.92
N HIS A 593 26.72 0.32 -48.40
CA HIS A 593 25.71 0.48 -49.43
C HIS A 593 26.16 -0.17 -50.74
N LEU A 594 25.27 -0.93 -51.38
CA LEU A 594 25.25 -1.04 -52.83
C LEU A 594 23.81 -0.92 -53.34
N SER A 595 23.68 0.02 -54.28
CA SER A 595 22.47 0.61 -54.80
C SER A 595 21.84 -0.21 -55.93
N LEU A 596 20.50 -0.22 -55.96
CA LEU A 596 19.59 -0.28 -57.10
C LEU A 596 20.05 -0.99 -58.39
N ARG A 597 19.40 -2.13 -58.70
CA ARG A 597 18.97 -2.46 -60.07
C ARG A 597 17.59 -3.11 -60.08
N THR A 598 16.71 -2.48 -60.84
CA THR A 598 15.39 -2.92 -61.27
C THR A 598 15.46 -4.14 -62.20
N HIS A 599 14.64 -5.18 -61.98
CA HIS A 599 13.65 -5.65 -62.95
C HIS A 599 12.95 -6.97 -62.54
N SER A 600 11.63 -6.86 -62.45
CA SER A 600 10.63 -7.75 -63.07
C SER A 600 10.38 -9.17 -62.53
N ARG A 601 9.08 -9.39 -62.30
CA ARG A 601 8.28 -10.60 -62.60
C ARG A 601 8.53 -11.84 -61.73
N ILE A 602 7.60 -11.98 -60.78
CA ILE A 602 6.81 -13.18 -60.47
C ILE A 602 7.07 -14.36 -61.45
N SER A 603 7.57 -15.48 -60.93
CA SER A 603 6.89 -16.79 -61.01
C SER A 603 7.71 -17.92 -60.34
N PHE A 604 7.05 -18.58 -59.38
CA PHE A 604 7.11 -20.02 -59.05
C PHE A 604 8.30 -20.66 -58.29
N ARG A 605 7.96 -20.98 -57.02
CA ARG A 605 8.08 -22.28 -56.33
C ARG A 605 9.46 -22.96 -56.28
N LEU A 606 10.08 -22.88 -55.10
CA LEU A 606 10.55 -24.09 -54.41
C LEU A 606 10.13 -24.00 -52.93
N ARG A 607 9.22 -24.89 -52.52
CA ARG A 607 8.78 -25.07 -51.12
C ARG A 607 9.97 -25.62 -50.32
N PHE A 608 10.61 -24.79 -49.52
CA PHE A 608 11.28 -25.23 -48.29
C PHE A 608 10.33 -24.91 -47.13
N TYR A 609 9.57 -25.91 -46.68
CA TYR A 609 8.83 -25.83 -45.42
C TYR A 609 9.83 -25.92 -44.26
N LEU A 610 10.34 -24.78 -43.81
CA LEU A 610 10.86 -24.68 -42.44
C LEU A 610 9.65 -24.39 -41.54
N VAL A 611 9.04 -25.44 -40.99
CA VAL A 611 7.99 -25.29 -39.98
C VAL A 611 8.65 -24.80 -38.69
N LEU A 612 8.62 -23.49 -38.44
CA LEU A 612 8.84 -22.94 -37.10
C LEU A 612 7.76 -23.50 -36.17
N LYS A 613 8.07 -24.56 -35.42
CA LYS A 613 7.17 -25.12 -34.39
C LYS A 613 7.02 -24.13 -33.23
N LYS A 614 5.77 -23.82 -32.86
CA LYS A 614 5.40 -22.94 -31.74
C LYS A 614 5.62 -23.64 -30.40
N MET A 615 6.16 -22.92 -29.41
CA MET A 615 6.19 -23.36 -28.01
C MET A 615 4.77 -23.43 -27.43
N ALA A 616 4.53 -24.36 -26.52
CA ALA A 616 3.24 -24.49 -25.85
C ALA A 616 3.07 -23.45 -24.73
N SER A 617 1.82 -23.08 -24.44
CA SER A 617 1.43 -22.16 -23.38
C SER A 617 0.55 -22.84 -22.32
N HIS A 618 0.71 -22.40 -21.08
CA HIS A 618 0.06 -22.92 -19.88
C HIS A 618 -0.36 -21.77 -18.97
N ILE A 619 -1.46 -21.95 -18.25
CA ILE A 619 -1.91 -21.04 -17.19
C ILE A 619 -2.17 -21.87 -15.94
N VAL A 620 -1.47 -21.55 -14.84
CA VAL A 620 -1.56 -22.29 -13.57
C VAL A 620 -2.98 -22.22 -12.98
N GLY A 621 -3.63 -21.07 -13.11
CA GLY A 621 -5.02 -20.87 -12.70
C GLY A 621 -5.56 -19.48 -13.04
N TYR A 622 -6.88 -19.26 -12.86
CA TYR A 622 -7.57 -18.06 -13.33
C TYR A 622 -8.52 -17.43 -12.31
N PRO A 623 -8.76 -16.11 -12.35
CA PRO A 623 -9.78 -15.46 -11.53
C PRO A 623 -11.19 -16.01 -11.78
N ARG A 624 -11.91 -16.27 -10.69
CA ARG A 624 -13.28 -16.79 -10.69
C ARG A 624 -14.37 -15.75 -10.41
N MET A 625 -14.01 -14.51 -10.09
CA MET A 625 -15.01 -13.50 -9.70
C MET A 625 -15.83 -12.96 -10.89
N GLY A 626 -15.27 -13.07 -12.09
CA GLY A 626 -15.81 -12.53 -13.33
C GLY A 626 -15.46 -11.06 -13.57
N PRO A 627 -15.53 -10.58 -14.83
CA PRO A 627 -15.08 -9.24 -15.20
C PRO A 627 -15.81 -8.10 -14.46
N LYS A 628 -17.05 -8.33 -14.03
CA LYS A 628 -17.89 -7.35 -13.31
C LYS A 628 -18.26 -7.83 -11.91
N ARG A 629 -17.58 -8.85 -11.38
CA ARG A 629 -17.86 -9.48 -10.08
C ARG A 629 -19.20 -10.22 -10.06
N GLU A 630 -19.57 -10.86 -11.16
CA GLU A 630 -20.79 -11.65 -11.34
C GLU A 630 -20.95 -12.69 -10.22
N LEU A 631 -19.88 -13.43 -9.90
CA LEU A 631 -19.92 -14.46 -8.85
C LEU A 631 -20.15 -13.86 -7.46
N LYS A 632 -19.63 -12.66 -7.17
CA LYS A 632 -19.85 -11.98 -5.87
C LYS A 632 -21.34 -11.77 -5.62
N PHE A 633 -22.01 -11.16 -6.60
CA PHE A 633 -23.41 -10.80 -6.45
C PHE A 633 -24.32 -12.02 -6.47
N ALA A 634 -23.97 -13.06 -7.23
CA ALA A 634 -24.69 -14.33 -7.21
C ALA A 634 -24.59 -15.02 -5.84
N LEU A 635 -23.39 -15.08 -5.25
CA LEU A 635 -23.18 -15.64 -3.91
C LEU A 635 -23.93 -14.85 -2.83
N GLU A 636 -23.82 -13.52 -2.84
CA GLU A 636 -24.53 -12.66 -1.88
C GLU A 636 -26.05 -12.79 -2.03
N SER A 637 -26.55 -12.86 -3.26
CA SER A 637 -27.97 -13.09 -3.55
C SER A 637 -28.46 -14.43 -3.02
N PHE A 638 -27.69 -15.51 -3.23
CA PHE A 638 -28.02 -16.85 -2.74
C PHE A 638 -28.03 -16.88 -1.20
N TRP A 639 -27.02 -16.28 -0.57
CA TRP A 639 -26.90 -16.20 0.89
C TRP A 639 -27.99 -15.36 1.55
N ASP A 640 -28.48 -14.32 0.86
CA ASP A 640 -29.61 -13.51 1.31
C ASP A 640 -30.97 -14.18 1.04
N GLY A 641 -30.99 -15.37 0.41
CA GLY A 641 -32.21 -16.08 0.02
C GLY A 641 -32.98 -15.41 -1.12
N LYS A 642 -32.33 -14.53 -1.90
CA LYS A 642 -32.92 -13.80 -3.03
C LYS A 642 -32.87 -14.59 -4.34
N SER A 643 -32.00 -15.60 -4.43
CA SER A 643 -31.88 -16.50 -5.58
C SER A 643 -31.71 -17.95 -5.12
N THR A 644 -31.96 -18.88 -6.04
CA THR A 644 -31.92 -20.32 -5.78
C THR A 644 -30.53 -20.90 -6.01
N ALA A 645 -30.31 -22.14 -5.55
CA ALA A 645 -29.07 -22.87 -5.84
C ALA A 645 -28.84 -23.08 -7.35
N GLU A 646 -29.92 -23.32 -8.10
CA GLU A 646 -29.87 -23.49 -9.56
C GLU A 646 -29.42 -22.19 -10.26
N ASP A 647 -29.87 -21.03 -9.78
CA ASP A 647 -29.44 -19.73 -10.31
C ASP A 647 -27.94 -19.51 -10.08
N LEU A 648 -27.45 -19.86 -8.89
CA LEU A 648 -26.03 -19.77 -8.55
C LEU A 648 -25.17 -20.72 -9.41
N GLU A 649 -25.63 -21.96 -9.60
CA GLU A 649 -24.99 -22.94 -10.47
C GLU A 649 -24.93 -22.48 -11.92
N LYS A 650 -26.01 -21.87 -12.41
CA LYS A 650 -26.08 -21.32 -13.77
C LYS A 650 -25.05 -20.21 -13.98
N VAL A 651 -24.99 -19.22 -13.08
CA VAL A 651 -23.99 -18.13 -13.16
C VAL A 651 -22.57 -18.70 -13.11
N ALA A 652 -22.33 -19.69 -12.26
CA ALA A 652 -21.05 -20.36 -12.15
C ALA A 652 -20.67 -21.11 -13.44
N ALA A 653 -21.59 -21.87 -14.03
CA ALA A 653 -21.39 -22.59 -15.29
C ALA A 653 -21.13 -21.65 -16.46
N ASP A 654 -21.90 -20.57 -16.57
CA ASP A 654 -21.71 -19.53 -17.60
C ASP A 654 -20.34 -18.88 -17.48
N LEU A 655 -19.89 -18.61 -16.24
CA LEU A 655 -18.57 -18.02 -16.00
C LEU A 655 -17.43 -18.98 -16.33
N ARG A 656 -17.52 -20.25 -15.93
CA ARG A 656 -16.53 -21.29 -16.30
C ARG A 656 -16.45 -21.46 -17.82
N SER A 657 -17.59 -21.57 -18.48
CA SER A 657 -17.71 -21.67 -19.95
C SER A 657 -17.04 -20.48 -20.66
N SER A 658 -17.27 -19.26 -20.16
CA SER A 658 -16.64 -18.04 -20.68
C SER A 658 -15.12 -18.08 -20.53
N ILE A 659 -14.61 -18.44 -19.35
CA ILE A 659 -13.18 -18.52 -19.06
C ILE A 659 -12.48 -19.53 -19.98
N TRP A 660 -13.01 -20.75 -20.08
CA TRP A 660 -12.40 -21.80 -20.91
C TRP A 660 -12.40 -21.43 -22.39
N LYS A 661 -13.50 -20.86 -22.91
CA LYS A 661 -13.57 -20.38 -24.31
C LYS A 661 -12.63 -19.21 -24.56
N GLN A 662 -12.47 -18.31 -23.59
CA GLN A 662 -11.55 -17.18 -23.69
C GLN A 662 -10.10 -17.68 -23.82
N MET A 663 -9.68 -18.61 -22.95
CA MET A 663 -8.33 -19.19 -23.01
C MET A 663 -8.10 -20.02 -24.27
N ALA A 664 -9.09 -20.81 -24.69
CA ALA A 664 -9.04 -21.57 -25.93
C ALA A 664 -8.94 -20.64 -27.15
N GLY A 665 -9.69 -19.52 -27.14
CA GLY A 665 -9.63 -18.49 -28.17
C GLY A 665 -8.29 -17.76 -28.25
N ALA A 666 -7.60 -17.61 -27.11
CA ALA A 666 -6.22 -17.09 -27.05
C ALA A 666 -5.16 -18.10 -27.53
N GLY A 667 -5.53 -19.36 -27.74
CA GLY A 667 -4.61 -20.42 -28.19
C GLY A 667 -3.79 -21.04 -27.07
N ILE A 668 -4.27 -20.97 -25.82
CA ILE A 668 -3.63 -21.65 -24.68
C ILE A 668 -3.74 -23.17 -24.85
N LYS A 669 -2.61 -23.87 -24.75
CA LYS A 669 -2.58 -25.34 -24.92
C LYS A 669 -3.03 -26.07 -23.67
N TYR A 670 -2.53 -25.65 -22.51
CA TYR A 670 -2.82 -26.28 -21.22
C TYR A 670 -3.73 -25.35 -20.41
N ILE A 671 -5.04 -25.56 -20.52
CA ILE A 671 -6.08 -24.72 -19.92
C ILE A 671 -6.50 -25.33 -18.57
N PRO A 672 -6.48 -24.59 -17.45
CA PRO A 672 -6.81 -25.13 -16.15
C PRO A 672 -8.32 -25.38 -15.98
N SER A 673 -8.66 -26.43 -15.24
CA SER A 673 -10.01 -26.74 -14.73
C SER A 673 -9.93 -27.06 -13.23
N ASN A 674 -11.05 -26.99 -12.51
CA ASN A 674 -11.11 -27.04 -11.05
C ASN A 674 -10.52 -25.81 -10.33
N THR A 675 -10.08 -24.78 -11.05
CA THR A 675 -9.63 -23.50 -10.47
C THR A 675 -10.78 -22.56 -10.10
N PHE A 676 -11.97 -22.80 -10.65
CA PHE A 676 -13.18 -22.14 -10.19
C PHE A 676 -13.49 -22.57 -8.76
N SER A 677 -13.95 -21.67 -7.90
CA SER A 677 -14.39 -22.01 -6.56
C SER A 677 -15.53 -21.10 -6.14
N TYR A 678 -16.51 -21.64 -5.42
CA TYR A 678 -17.58 -20.84 -4.83
C TYR A 678 -17.08 -20.02 -3.64
N TYR A 679 -15.98 -20.44 -3.00
CA TYR A 679 -15.40 -19.70 -1.89
C TYR A 679 -13.87 -19.79 -1.91
N ASP A 680 -13.33 -21.01 -1.71
CA ASP A 680 -11.91 -21.26 -1.58
C ASP A 680 -11.48 -22.65 -2.08
N GLN A 681 -10.34 -22.73 -2.77
CA GLN A 681 -9.83 -23.98 -3.35
C GLN A 681 -9.33 -25.01 -2.31
N VAL A 682 -8.86 -24.56 -1.14
CA VAL A 682 -8.46 -25.48 -0.06
C VAL A 682 -9.71 -26.05 0.61
N LEU A 683 -10.76 -25.23 0.76
CA LEU A 683 -12.07 -25.73 1.17
C LEU A 683 -12.67 -26.72 0.16
N ASP A 684 -12.49 -26.49 -1.15
CA ASP A 684 -12.90 -27.45 -2.19
C ASP A 684 -12.20 -28.81 -2.03
N THR A 685 -10.91 -28.80 -1.70
CA THR A 685 -10.13 -30.02 -1.41
C THR A 685 -10.60 -30.67 -0.09
N THR A 686 -10.92 -29.86 0.92
CA THR A 686 -11.52 -30.34 2.18
C THR A 686 -12.84 -31.06 1.92
N ALA A 687 -13.69 -30.51 1.03
CA ALA A 687 -14.92 -31.15 0.60
C ALA A 687 -14.66 -32.41 -0.24
N MET A 688 -13.69 -32.39 -1.15
CA MET A 688 -13.29 -33.57 -1.93
C MET A 688 -12.93 -34.75 -1.02
N LEU A 689 -12.18 -34.48 0.05
CA LEU A 689 -11.73 -35.49 1.01
C LEU A 689 -12.77 -35.83 2.10
N GLY A 690 -13.94 -35.20 2.11
CA GLY A 690 -14.96 -35.41 3.13
C GLY A 690 -14.49 -35.02 4.53
N ALA A 691 -13.52 -34.10 4.65
CA ALA A 691 -12.89 -33.71 5.90
C ALA A 691 -13.70 -32.64 6.65
N VAL A 692 -15.01 -32.89 6.84
CA VAL A 692 -15.95 -31.95 7.47
C VAL A 692 -15.85 -32.05 9.00
N PRO A 693 -15.62 -30.95 9.74
CA PRO A 693 -15.60 -31.00 11.19
C PRO A 693 -16.93 -31.48 11.79
N PRO A 694 -16.91 -32.30 12.87
CA PRO A 694 -18.12 -32.93 13.43
C PRO A 694 -19.25 -31.96 13.81
N ARG A 695 -18.90 -30.72 14.17
CA ARG A 695 -19.84 -29.65 14.55
C ARG A 695 -20.82 -29.23 13.45
N TYR A 696 -20.55 -29.58 12.19
CA TYR A 696 -21.45 -29.28 11.06
C TYR A 696 -22.44 -30.41 10.77
N SER A 697 -22.47 -31.46 11.59
CA SER A 697 -23.47 -32.55 11.54
C SER A 697 -23.61 -33.24 10.17
N TRP A 698 -22.53 -33.27 9.38
CA TRP A 698 -22.50 -34.00 8.12
C TRP A 698 -22.39 -35.50 8.35
N THR A 699 -23.30 -36.27 7.76
CA THR A 699 -23.48 -37.72 8.00
C THR A 699 -22.91 -38.60 6.88
N GLY A 700 -22.19 -38.00 5.91
CA GLY A 700 -21.66 -38.69 4.72
C GLY A 700 -22.46 -38.39 3.44
N GLY A 701 -21.90 -38.72 2.27
CA GLY A 701 -22.50 -38.49 0.95
C GLY A 701 -21.88 -37.34 0.17
N GLU A 702 -22.49 -36.91 -0.94
CA GLU A 702 -22.00 -35.75 -1.70
C GLU A 702 -22.23 -34.46 -0.89
N ILE A 703 -21.19 -33.64 -0.72
CA ILE A 703 -21.26 -32.36 -0.03
C ILE A 703 -21.96 -31.33 -0.92
N GLY A 704 -23.13 -30.87 -0.48
CA GLY A 704 -23.87 -29.78 -1.11
C GLY A 704 -23.50 -28.39 -0.57
N PHE A 705 -24.16 -27.35 -1.12
CA PHE A 705 -23.91 -25.95 -0.75
C PHE A 705 -24.11 -25.65 0.73
N ASP A 706 -25.08 -26.26 1.40
CA ASP A 706 -25.36 -25.99 2.81
C ASP A 706 -24.17 -26.33 3.70
N THR A 707 -23.61 -27.53 3.58
CA THR A 707 -22.44 -27.96 4.34
C THR A 707 -21.20 -27.17 3.91
N TYR A 708 -21.02 -26.94 2.60
CA TYR A 708 -19.88 -26.19 2.08
C TYR A 708 -19.83 -24.75 2.61
N PHE A 709 -20.93 -24.00 2.51
CA PHE A 709 -20.99 -22.64 3.03
C PHE A 709 -21.03 -22.59 4.56
N SER A 710 -21.61 -23.60 5.23
CA SER A 710 -21.53 -23.68 6.69
C SER A 710 -20.08 -23.79 7.18
N MET A 711 -19.22 -24.50 6.47
CA MET A 711 -17.77 -24.51 6.77
C MET A 711 -17.12 -23.15 6.48
N ALA A 712 -17.44 -22.55 5.33
CA ALA A 712 -16.82 -21.30 4.87
C ALA A 712 -17.13 -20.07 5.73
N ARG A 713 -18.41 -19.90 6.11
CA ARG A 713 -18.91 -18.68 6.76
C ARG A 713 -19.74 -18.93 8.03
N GLY A 714 -19.88 -20.18 8.45
CA GLY A 714 -20.70 -20.55 9.59
C GLY A 714 -22.19 -20.45 9.30
N ASN A 715 -22.98 -20.73 10.33
CA ASN A 715 -24.43 -20.54 10.33
C ASN A 715 -24.87 -19.94 11.68
N ALA A 716 -26.18 -19.80 11.91
CA ALA A 716 -26.71 -19.17 13.13
C ALA A 716 -26.30 -19.88 14.44
N SER A 717 -25.91 -21.16 14.39
CA SER A 717 -25.60 -21.98 15.57
C SER A 717 -24.15 -22.45 15.62
N VAL A 718 -23.45 -22.51 14.48
CA VAL A 718 -22.10 -23.08 14.37
C VAL A 718 -21.15 -22.07 13.74
N PRO A 719 -19.97 -21.81 14.34
CA PRO A 719 -19.00 -20.87 13.78
C PRO A 719 -18.37 -21.39 12.50
N ALA A 720 -17.85 -20.48 11.67
CA ALA A 720 -17.05 -20.81 10.49
C ALA A 720 -15.73 -21.51 10.86
N MET A 721 -15.09 -22.16 9.88
CA MET A 721 -13.70 -22.59 9.99
C MET A 721 -12.76 -21.36 9.96
N GLU A 722 -11.55 -21.55 10.46
CA GLU A 722 -10.55 -20.46 10.47
C GLU A 722 -10.12 -20.11 9.05
N MET A 723 -9.91 -18.82 8.81
CA MET A 723 -9.37 -18.28 7.57
C MET A 723 -8.02 -17.64 7.83
N THR A 724 -6.99 -17.96 7.03
CA THR A 724 -5.64 -17.41 7.16
C THR A 724 -5.05 -17.01 5.81
N LYS A 725 -3.95 -16.26 5.80
CA LYS A 725 -3.29 -15.82 4.58
C LYS A 725 -2.74 -17.00 3.77
N TRP A 726 -2.98 -16.95 2.46
CA TRP A 726 -2.37 -17.86 1.50
C TRP A 726 -0.95 -17.38 1.17
N PHE A 727 0.03 -17.95 1.87
CA PHE A 727 1.45 -17.57 1.79
C PHE A 727 1.62 -16.06 2.03
N ASP A 728 2.45 -15.39 1.24
CA ASP A 728 2.71 -13.96 1.32
C ASP A 728 1.73 -13.12 0.47
N THR A 729 0.64 -13.72 -0.01
CA THR A 729 -0.39 -13.03 -0.81
C THR A 729 -1.45 -12.35 0.06
N ASN A 730 -2.30 -11.53 -0.58
CA ASN A 730 -3.49 -10.95 0.06
C ASN A 730 -4.72 -11.87 0.00
N TYR A 731 -4.60 -13.04 -0.64
CA TYR A 731 -5.65 -14.04 -0.67
C TYR A 731 -5.68 -14.79 0.67
N HIS A 732 -6.86 -15.22 1.10
CA HIS A 732 -7.03 -15.98 2.33
C HIS A 732 -7.74 -17.30 2.01
N PHE A 733 -7.31 -18.39 2.64
CA PHE A 733 -7.88 -19.73 2.46
C PHE A 733 -8.49 -20.23 3.76
N ILE A 734 -9.39 -21.21 3.66
CA ILE A 734 -10.00 -21.86 4.82
C ILE A 734 -9.11 -23.00 5.31
N VAL A 735 -8.65 -22.91 6.55
CA VAL A 735 -7.68 -23.85 7.13
C VAL A 735 -8.38 -25.17 7.47
N PRO A 736 -7.99 -26.31 6.87
CA PRO A 736 -8.57 -27.60 7.23
C PRO A 736 -8.27 -27.97 8.67
N GLU A 737 -9.29 -28.48 9.37
CA GLU A 737 -9.20 -28.89 10.77
C GLU A 737 -9.17 -30.41 10.85
N LEU A 738 -7.97 -30.98 11.05
CA LEU A 738 -7.76 -32.41 10.92
C LEU A 738 -7.40 -33.06 12.26
N GLY A 739 -7.72 -34.35 12.38
CA GLY A 739 -7.39 -35.16 13.55
C GLY A 739 -7.41 -36.64 13.19
N PRO A 740 -6.97 -37.52 14.10
CA PRO A 740 -6.94 -38.95 13.86
C PRO A 740 -8.35 -39.53 13.64
N ASP A 741 -9.38 -38.92 14.23
CA ASP A 741 -10.78 -39.38 14.19
C ASP A 741 -11.53 -38.97 12.91
N VAL A 742 -10.93 -38.13 12.06
CA VAL A 742 -11.56 -37.70 10.81
C VAL A 742 -11.71 -38.89 9.87
N LYS A 743 -12.94 -39.12 9.41
CA LYS A 743 -13.27 -40.16 8.42
C LYS A 743 -13.26 -39.55 7.03
N PHE A 744 -12.13 -39.72 6.35
CA PHE A 744 -12.01 -39.29 4.97
C PHE A 744 -12.85 -40.16 4.04
N SER A 745 -13.49 -39.54 3.05
CA SER A 745 -14.26 -40.22 2.00
C SER A 745 -14.33 -39.34 0.76
N TYR A 746 -14.47 -39.93 -0.42
CA TYR A 746 -14.61 -39.14 -1.64
C TYR A 746 -16.01 -38.51 -1.69
N ALA A 747 -16.11 -37.25 -1.28
CA ALA A 747 -17.38 -36.58 -0.95
C ALA A 747 -17.71 -35.37 -1.83
N SER A 748 -16.86 -35.02 -2.80
CA SER A 748 -17.17 -33.97 -3.78
C SER A 748 -16.53 -34.29 -5.13
N HIS A 749 -17.36 -34.44 -6.15
CA HIS A 749 -16.93 -34.79 -7.51
C HIS A 749 -16.68 -33.55 -8.39
N LYS A 750 -16.45 -32.39 -7.79
CA LYS A 750 -16.27 -31.09 -8.47
C LYS A 750 -15.26 -31.14 -9.62
N ALA A 751 -14.06 -31.68 -9.37
CA ALA A 751 -12.99 -31.73 -10.37
C ALA A 751 -13.39 -32.51 -11.64
N VAL A 752 -14.02 -33.68 -11.46
CA VAL A 752 -14.47 -34.52 -12.58
C VAL A 752 -15.67 -33.90 -13.30
N LYS A 753 -16.60 -33.27 -12.56
CA LYS A 753 -17.75 -32.55 -13.14
C LYS A 753 -17.28 -31.40 -14.03
N GLU A 754 -16.37 -30.56 -13.55
CA GLU A 754 -15.82 -29.44 -14.34
C GLU A 754 -15.03 -29.93 -15.56
N TYR A 755 -14.24 -31.00 -15.44
CA TYR A 755 -13.52 -31.56 -16.58
C TYR A 755 -14.49 -32.06 -17.67
N LYS A 756 -15.56 -32.78 -17.28
CA LYS A 756 -16.59 -33.25 -18.22
C LYS A 756 -17.37 -32.09 -18.85
N GLU A 757 -17.65 -31.04 -18.08
CA GLU A 757 -18.31 -29.81 -18.55
C GLU A 757 -17.47 -29.10 -19.63
N ALA A 758 -16.18 -28.86 -19.37
CA ALA A 758 -15.27 -28.25 -20.33
C ALA A 758 -15.13 -29.11 -21.60
N LYS A 759 -15.02 -30.43 -21.43
CA LYS A 759 -14.93 -31.38 -22.53
C LYS A 759 -16.19 -31.38 -23.41
N ALA A 760 -17.38 -31.25 -22.81
CA ALA A 760 -18.64 -31.09 -23.55
C ALA A 760 -18.69 -29.79 -24.36
N LEU A 761 -17.98 -28.74 -23.93
CA LEU A 761 -17.82 -27.49 -24.68
C LEU A 761 -16.74 -27.58 -25.78
N GLY A 762 -16.07 -28.72 -25.93
CA GLY A 762 -14.99 -28.94 -26.90
C GLY A 762 -13.63 -28.38 -26.46
N VAL A 763 -13.45 -28.08 -25.17
CA VAL A 763 -12.18 -27.59 -24.60
C VAL A 763 -11.59 -28.68 -23.72
N ASP A 764 -10.42 -29.20 -24.09
CA ASP A 764 -9.68 -30.14 -23.23
C ASP A 764 -8.89 -29.35 -22.18
N THR A 765 -9.09 -29.68 -20.91
CA THR A 765 -8.52 -28.95 -19.77
C THR A 765 -7.60 -29.83 -18.93
N VAL A 766 -6.78 -29.18 -18.10
CA VAL A 766 -5.91 -29.81 -17.10
C VAL A 766 -6.58 -29.64 -15.74
N PRO A 767 -7.02 -30.71 -15.07
CA PRO A 767 -7.56 -30.62 -13.71
C PRO A 767 -6.47 -30.20 -12.73
N VAL A 768 -6.75 -29.18 -11.93
CA VAL A 768 -5.85 -28.64 -10.90
C VAL A 768 -6.32 -29.11 -9.52
N LEU A 769 -5.45 -29.79 -8.79
CA LEU A 769 -5.69 -30.24 -7.42
C LEU A 769 -4.62 -29.68 -6.49
N VAL A 770 -5.00 -29.28 -5.26
CA VAL A 770 -4.01 -29.05 -4.21
C VAL A 770 -3.34 -30.39 -3.90
N GLY A 771 -2.01 -30.41 -3.87
CA GLY A 771 -1.25 -31.62 -3.64
C GLY A 771 -1.49 -32.20 -2.23
N PRO A 772 -1.45 -33.53 -2.06
CA PRO A 772 -1.82 -34.19 -0.81
C PRO A 772 -0.91 -33.78 0.36
N VAL A 773 0.37 -33.53 0.12
CA VAL A 773 1.31 -33.15 1.19
C VAL A 773 1.14 -31.68 1.55
N SER A 774 1.08 -30.77 0.56
CA SER A 774 0.78 -29.36 0.82
C SER A 774 -0.55 -29.17 1.53
N TYR A 775 -1.59 -29.93 1.17
CA TYR A 775 -2.89 -29.89 1.87
C TYR A 775 -2.73 -30.15 3.37
N LEU A 776 -1.98 -31.20 3.76
CA LEU A 776 -1.75 -31.53 5.17
C LEU A 776 -0.84 -30.51 5.86
N LEU A 777 0.20 -30.01 5.20
CA LEU A 777 1.10 -28.99 5.76
C LEU A 777 0.42 -27.62 5.94
N LEU A 778 -0.63 -27.34 5.16
CA LEU A 778 -1.47 -26.14 5.30
C LEU A 778 -2.63 -26.32 6.28
N SER A 779 -2.84 -27.53 6.78
CA SER A 779 -3.89 -27.86 7.75
C SER A 779 -3.44 -27.58 9.18
N LYS A 780 -4.40 -27.59 10.11
CA LYS A 780 -4.13 -27.51 11.55
C LYS A 780 -4.80 -28.67 12.31
N PRO A 781 -4.25 -29.10 13.46
CA PRO A 781 -4.94 -30.04 14.34
C PRO A 781 -6.26 -29.46 14.85
N ALA A 782 -7.33 -30.25 14.82
CA ALA A 782 -8.63 -29.87 15.37
C ALA A 782 -8.56 -29.70 16.90
N LYS A 783 -9.53 -28.97 17.48
CA LYS A 783 -9.60 -28.78 18.93
C LYS A 783 -9.78 -30.13 19.64
N GLY A 784 -8.89 -30.43 20.59
CA GLY A 784 -8.90 -31.69 21.36
C GLY A 784 -7.89 -32.74 20.89
N VAL A 785 -7.18 -32.49 19.78
CA VAL A 785 -6.10 -33.37 19.30
C VAL A 785 -4.82 -33.14 20.10
N GLU A 786 -4.09 -34.22 20.42
CA GLU A 786 -2.83 -34.16 21.18
C GLU A 786 -1.75 -33.36 20.44
N LYS A 787 -0.87 -32.65 21.19
CA LYS A 787 0.22 -31.85 20.63
C LYS A 787 1.31 -32.68 19.92
N SER A 788 1.40 -33.97 20.22
CA SER A 788 2.31 -34.94 19.60
C SER A 788 1.86 -35.39 18.20
N PHE A 789 0.61 -35.09 17.82
CA PHE A 789 0.03 -35.53 16.57
C PHE A 789 0.67 -34.83 15.36
N SER A 790 1.19 -35.62 14.42
CA SER A 790 1.69 -35.11 13.15
C SER A 790 0.61 -35.21 12.07
N LEU A 791 0.29 -34.10 11.43
CA LEU A 791 -0.68 -34.05 10.32
C LEU A 791 -0.26 -34.93 9.14
N LEU A 792 1.04 -35.09 8.90
CA LEU A 792 1.58 -35.95 7.84
C LEU A 792 1.26 -37.44 8.06
N SER A 793 0.92 -37.87 9.28
CA SER A 793 0.45 -39.23 9.54
C SER A 793 -0.88 -39.56 8.84
N LEU A 794 -1.63 -38.54 8.41
CA LEU A 794 -2.89 -38.71 7.69
C LEU A 794 -2.71 -38.99 6.19
N LEU A 795 -1.46 -38.98 5.67
CA LEU A 795 -1.19 -39.25 4.26
C LEU A 795 -1.80 -40.58 3.80
N GLU A 796 -1.59 -41.66 4.54
CA GLU A 796 -2.10 -42.99 4.22
C GLU A 796 -3.65 -43.03 4.15
N LYS A 797 -4.34 -42.10 4.82
CA LYS A 797 -5.81 -42.00 4.80
C LYS A 797 -6.35 -41.18 3.63
N ILE A 798 -5.61 -40.17 3.17
CA ILE A 798 -6.08 -39.29 2.08
C ILE A 798 -5.66 -39.79 0.69
N LEU A 799 -4.50 -40.45 0.57
CA LEU A 799 -3.98 -40.93 -0.72
C LEU A 799 -4.92 -41.88 -1.47
N PRO A 800 -5.69 -42.78 -0.82
CA PRO A 800 -6.72 -43.57 -1.49
C PRO A 800 -7.76 -42.72 -2.24
N ILE A 801 -8.19 -41.61 -1.66
CA ILE A 801 -9.18 -40.71 -2.30
C ILE A 801 -8.55 -39.99 -3.49
N TYR A 802 -7.28 -39.54 -3.37
CA TYR A 802 -6.56 -39.00 -4.52
C TYR A 802 -6.45 -40.02 -5.67
N LYS A 803 -6.23 -41.31 -5.35
CA LYS A 803 -6.22 -42.38 -6.37
C LYS A 803 -7.59 -42.55 -7.03
N GLU A 804 -8.68 -42.49 -6.27
CA GLU A 804 -10.05 -42.55 -6.81
C GLU A 804 -10.33 -41.36 -7.76
N VAL A 805 -10.04 -40.13 -7.32
CA VAL A 805 -10.20 -38.90 -8.11
C VAL A 805 -9.40 -38.98 -9.42
N VAL A 806 -8.13 -39.37 -9.36
CA VAL A 806 -7.28 -39.52 -10.55
C VAL A 806 -7.82 -40.60 -11.48
N THR A 807 -8.30 -41.72 -10.93
CA THR A 807 -8.88 -42.80 -11.74
C THR A 807 -10.12 -42.33 -12.48
N GLU A 808 -11.00 -41.56 -11.84
CA GLU A 808 -12.17 -40.98 -12.49
C GLU A 808 -11.81 -39.93 -13.55
N LEU A 809 -10.81 -39.07 -13.29
CA LEU A 809 -10.33 -38.09 -14.27
C LEU A 809 -9.75 -38.79 -15.51
N LYS A 810 -8.96 -39.86 -15.32
CA LYS A 810 -8.48 -40.69 -16.43
C LYS A 810 -9.62 -41.36 -17.19
N ALA A 811 -10.62 -41.89 -16.49
CA ALA A 811 -11.80 -42.49 -17.11
C ALA A 811 -12.63 -41.46 -17.89
N ALA A 812 -12.69 -40.21 -17.44
CA ALA A 812 -13.30 -39.10 -18.18
C ALA A 812 -12.46 -38.69 -19.41
N GLY A 813 -11.19 -39.14 -19.47
CA GLY A 813 -10.27 -38.97 -20.59
C GLY A 813 -9.28 -37.83 -20.42
N ALA A 814 -9.01 -37.38 -19.19
CA ALA A 814 -7.94 -36.42 -18.90
C ALA A 814 -6.57 -37.04 -19.25
N SER A 815 -5.75 -36.29 -19.99
CA SER A 815 -4.40 -36.70 -20.41
C SER A 815 -3.27 -36.00 -19.64
N TRP A 816 -3.63 -34.94 -18.93
CA TRP A 816 -2.77 -34.15 -18.05
C TRP A 816 -3.47 -33.90 -16.71
N ILE A 817 -2.69 -33.78 -15.64
CA ILE A 817 -3.15 -33.33 -14.32
C ILE A 817 -2.10 -32.45 -13.67
N GLN A 818 -2.54 -31.45 -12.92
CA GLN A 818 -1.68 -30.55 -12.16
C GLN A 818 -1.91 -30.76 -10.66
N PHE A 819 -0.84 -31.00 -9.93
CA PHE A 819 -0.81 -30.95 -8.47
C PHE A 819 -0.06 -29.70 -8.00
N ASP A 820 -0.76 -28.86 -7.26
CA ASP A 820 -0.18 -27.67 -6.66
C ASP A 820 0.51 -28.07 -5.35
N GLU A 821 1.84 -28.04 -5.34
CA GLU A 821 2.66 -28.28 -4.15
C GLU A 821 3.46 -27.03 -3.72
N PRO A 822 2.80 -25.88 -3.47
CA PRO A 822 3.50 -24.62 -3.21
C PRO A 822 4.26 -24.63 -1.89
N THR A 823 4.00 -25.57 -0.98
CA THR A 823 4.77 -25.66 0.28
C THR A 823 6.23 -26.04 0.07
N LEU A 824 6.60 -26.57 -1.10
CA LEU A 824 7.98 -26.87 -1.47
C LEU A 824 8.88 -25.63 -1.61
N VAL A 825 8.31 -24.43 -1.69
CA VAL A 825 9.08 -23.16 -1.68
C VAL A 825 9.40 -22.69 -0.25
N LYS A 826 8.89 -23.36 0.78
CA LYS A 826 9.20 -23.08 2.19
C LYS A 826 10.44 -23.84 2.64
N ASP A 827 11.03 -23.38 3.73
CA ASP A 827 12.05 -24.14 4.46
C ASP A 827 11.43 -25.37 5.14
N LEU A 828 11.47 -26.49 4.42
CA LEU A 828 10.95 -27.77 4.89
C LEU A 828 12.05 -28.64 5.50
N GLU A 829 11.73 -29.30 6.60
CA GLU A 829 12.64 -30.28 7.21
C GLU A 829 12.75 -31.56 6.37
N SER A 830 13.84 -32.31 6.54
CA SER A 830 14.10 -33.54 5.77
C SER A 830 12.99 -34.59 5.89
N HIS A 831 12.33 -34.67 7.06
CA HIS A 831 11.23 -35.61 7.26
C HIS A 831 9.97 -35.20 6.48
N GLN A 832 9.74 -33.90 6.28
CA GLN A 832 8.64 -33.36 5.48
C GLN A 832 8.91 -33.54 3.99
N LEU A 833 10.13 -33.27 3.52
CA LEU A 833 10.55 -33.55 2.13
C LEU A 833 10.40 -35.04 1.79
N LYS A 834 10.78 -35.93 2.70
CA LYS A 834 10.58 -37.37 2.54
C LYS A 834 9.11 -37.76 2.38
N ALA A 835 8.19 -37.00 2.99
CA ALA A 835 6.76 -37.25 2.86
C ALA A 835 6.25 -37.05 1.41
N PHE A 836 6.81 -36.10 0.65
CA PHE A 836 6.54 -35.96 -0.79
C PHE A 836 7.00 -37.20 -1.56
N THR A 837 8.25 -37.63 -1.33
CA THR A 837 8.78 -38.84 -1.98
C THR A 837 7.89 -40.06 -1.72
N ASN A 838 7.44 -40.24 -0.48
CA ASN A 838 6.54 -41.34 -0.11
C ASN A 838 5.18 -41.23 -0.81
N ALA A 839 4.54 -40.05 -0.74
CA ALA A 839 3.22 -39.83 -1.32
C ALA A 839 3.20 -40.07 -2.84
N TYR A 840 4.13 -39.49 -3.59
CA TYR A 840 4.17 -39.65 -5.05
C TYR A 840 4.68 -41.04 -5.49
N SER A 841 5.48 -41.73 -4.66
CA SER A 841 5.79 -43.15 -4.91
C SER A 841 4.54 -44.04 -4.76
N GLU A 842 3.66 -43.73 -3.81
CA GLU A 842 2.42 -44.47 -3.63
C GLU A 842 1.38 -44.18 -4.73
N LEU A 843 1.38 -42.95 -5.25
CA LEU A 843 0.53 -42.53 -6.37
C LEU A 843 1.04 -43.01 -7.74
N GLU A 844 2.32 -43.36 -7.87
CA GLU A 844 2.98 -43.71 -9.15
C GLU A 844 2.15 -44.68 -10.01
N SER A 845 1.67 -45.77 -9.43
CA SER A 845 0.86 -46.78 -10.15
C SER A 845 -0.44 -46.20 -10.71
N CYS A 846 -1.08 -45.29 -9.98
CA CYS A 846 -2.31 -44.61 -10.40
C CYS A 846 -2.01 -43.52 -11.45
N LEU A 847 -0.86 -42.86 -11.36
CA LEU A 847 -0.44 -41.81 -12.30
C LEU A 847 0.07 -42.36 -13.64
N SER A 848 0.30 -43.67 -13.74
CA SER A 848 0.70 -44.32 -14.99
C SER A 848 -0.28 -44.03 -16.14
N GLY A 849 0.26 -43.63 -17.29
CA GLY A 849 -0.50 -43.25 -18.49
C GLY A 849 -1.01 -41.81 -18.49
N LEU A 850 -0.68 -41.00 -17.46
CA LEU A 850 -1.08 -39.60 -17.35
C LEU A 850 0.16 -38.69 -17.27
N ASN A 851 0.11 -37.53 -17.90
CA ASN A 851 1.15 -36.52 -17.71
C ASN A 851 0.84 -35.71 -16.44
N VAL A 852 1.72 -35.82 -15.46
CA VAL A 852 1.57 -35.15 -14.16
C VAL A 852 2.50 -33.95 -14.11
N ILE A 853 1.96 -32.79 -13.74
CA ILE A 853 2.69 -31.55 -13.47
C ILE A 853 2.65 -31.32 -11.96
N ILE A 854 3.80 -31.01 -11.36
CA ILE A 854 3.84 -30.43 -10.02
C ILE A 854 4.16 -28.94 -10.16
N GLU A 855 3.28 -28.09 -9.67
CA GLU A 855 3.43 -26.63 -9.70
C GLU A 855 3.96 -26.11 -8.37
N THR A 856 4.92 -25.18 -8.45
CA THR A 856 5.53 -24.47 -7.32
C THR A 856 5.61 -22.99 -7.64
N TYR A 857 5.21 -22.14 -6.67
CA TYR A 857 5.08 -20.70 -6.92
C TYR A 857 5.26 -19.84 -5.67
N PHE A 858 5.43 -18.52 -5.88
CA PHE A 858 5.63 -17.43 -4.90
C PHE A 858 7.06 -17.16 -4.43
N ALA A 859 7.94 -18.17 -4.42
CA ALA A 859 9.34 -18.01 -4.07
C ALA A 859 10.21 -19.04 -4.82
N ASP A 860 11.52 -18.98 -4.62
CA ASP A 860 12.45 -20.00 -5.09
C ASP A 860 12.25 -21.34 -4.38
N VAL A 861 12.64 -22.42 -5.06
CA VAL A 861 12.64 -23.77 -4.47
C VAL A 861 14.02 -24.04 -3.86
N PRO A 862 14.14 -24.25 -2.54
CA PRO A 862 15.41 -24.55 -1.89
C PRO A 862 16.11 -25.77 -2.53
N ALA A 863 17.44 -25.80 -2.54
CA ALA A 863 18.20 -26.83 -3.27
C ALA A 863 17.86 -28.28 -2.87
N GLU A 864 17.61 -28.55 -1.59
CA GLU A 864 17.19 -29.89 -1.13
C GLU A 864 15.74 -30.23 -1.52
N ALA A 865 14.85 -29.24 -1.53
CA ALA A 865 13.49 -29.38 -2.05
C ALA A 865 13.51 -29.62 -3.56
N TYR A 866 14.38 -28.94 -4.31
CA TYR A 866 14.57 -29.11 -5.76
C TYR A 866 15.03 -30.53 -6.11
N LYS A 867 16.01 -31.08 -5.37
CA LYS A 867 16.44 -32.48 -5.50
C LYS A 867 15.29 -33.45 -5.25
N THR A 868 14.51 -33.21 -4.21
CA THR A 868 13.36 -34.05 -3.86
C THR A 868 12.30 -34.01 -4.96
N LEU A 869 11.90 -32.81 -5.38
CA LEU A 869 10.90 -32.53 -6.40
C LEU A 869 11.26 -33.20 -7.74
N THR A 870 12.49 -32.98 -8.22
CA THR A 870 12.94 -33.51 -9.51
C THR A 870 13.09 -35.03 -9.54
N ALA A 871 13.23 -35.66 -8.36
CA ALA A 871 13.31 -37.11 -8.19
C ALA A 871 11.95 -37.80 -7.97
N LEU A 872 10.84 -37.05 -7.90
CA LEU A 872 9.51 -37.63 -7.67
C LEU A 872 9.08 -38.57 -8.80
N LYS A 873 8.54 -39.73 -8.39
CA LYS A 873 8.05 -40.78 -9.29
C LYS A 873 6.68 -40.43 -9.86
N GLY A 874 6.40 -40.90 -11.08
CA GLY A 874 5.14 -40.61 -11.79
C GLY A 874 4.99 -39.16 -12.29
N VAL A 875 5.85 -38.23 -11.86
CA VAL A 875 5.81 -36.83 -12.29
C VAL A 875 6.44 -36.67 -13.67
N THR A 876 5.81 -35.92 -14.57
CA THR A 876 6.31 -35.74 -15.95
C THR A 876 6.76 -34.32 -16.25
N GLY A 877 6.31 -33.34 -15.47
CA GLY A 877 6.70 -31.94 -15.61
C GLY A 877 6.73 -31.19 -14.29
N PHE A 878 7.48 -30.10 -14.28
CA PHE A 878 7.66 -29.24 -13.11
C PHE A 878 7.41 -27.79 -13.50
N GLY A 879 6.58 -27.10 -12.73
CA GLY A 879 6.33 -25.68 -12.87
C GLY A 879 7.02 -24.89 -11.78
N PHE A 880 7.70 -23.81 -12.21
CA PHE A 880 8.49 -22.95 -11.34
C PHE A 880 8.16 -21.48 -11.60
N ASP A 881 8.06 -20.72 -10.52
CA ASP A 881 7.99 -19.26 -10.55
C ASP A 881 9.38 -18.68 -10.86
N LEU A 882 9.53 -18.14 -12.07
CA LEU A 882 10.77 -17.51 -12.54
C LEU A 882 10.71 -15.98 -12.48
N VAL A 883 9.63 -15.41 -11.92
CA VAL A 883 9.49 -13.97 -11.66
C VAL A 883 10.01 -13.65 -10.26
N ARG A 884 9.57 -14.41 -9.25
CA ARG A 884 10.00 -14.25 -7.85
C ARG A 884 11.08 -15.24 -7.46
N GLY A 885 11.08 -16.45 -8.03
CA GLY A 885 12.01 -17.52 -7.69
C GLY A 885 13.24 -17.60 -8.60
N SER A 886 13.89 -16.46 -8.90
CA SER A 886 14.98 -16.41 -9.89
C SER A 886 16.18 -17.30 -9.55
N GLN A 887 16.43 -17.60 -8.28
CA GLN A 887 17.50 -18.51 -7.85
C GLN A 887 17.28 -19.96 -8.32
N THR A 888 16.02 -20.36 -8.52
CA THR A 888 15.68 -21.69 -9.07
C THR A 888 16.20 -21.84 -10.50
N LEU A 889 16.36 -20.73 -11.24
CA LEU A 889 16.94 -20.74 -12.59
C LEU A 889 18.37 -21.29 -12.60
N ASP A 890 19.16 -20.97 -11.57
CA ASP A 890 20.53 -21.44 -11.44
C ASP A 890 20.58 -22.93 -11.12
N LEU A 891 19.63 -23.43 -10.31
CA LEU A 891 19.46 -24.87 -10.07
C LEU A 891 19.09 -25.62 -11.35
N ILE A 892 18.17 -25.07 -12.15
CA ILE A 892 17.79 -25.65 -13.45
C ILE A 892 18.99 -25.69 -14.42
N LYS A 893 19.80 -24.63 -14.46
CA LYS A 893 21.05 -24.58 -15.23
C LYS A 893 22.10 -25.57 -14.71
N GLY A 894 22.13 -25.81 -13.40
CA GLY A 894 23.01 -26.78 -12.75
C GLY A 894 22.67 -28.23 -13.09
N GLY A 895 21.41 -28.53 -13.42
CA GLY A 895 21.00 -29.82 -13.97
C GLY A 895 19.50 -30.06 -13.88
N PHE A 896 18.86 -30.36 -15.02
CA PHE A 896 17.44 -30.68 -15.13
C PHE A 896 17.22 -32.14 -15.58
N PRO A 897 16.22 -32.87 -15.05
CA PRO A 897 15.98 -34.27 -15.43
C PRO A 897 15.66 -34.44 -16.93
N SER A 898 16.30 -35.41 -17.58
CA SER A 898 16.09 -35.70 -18.99
C SER A 898 14.66 -36.19 -19.29
N GLY A 899 14.03 -35.61 -20.31
CA GLY A 899 12.72 -36.06 -20.82
C GLY A 899 11.50 -35.53 -20.06
N LYS A 900 11.70 -34.79 -18.96
CA LYS A 900 10.64 -34.11 -18.21
C LYS A 900 10.31 -32.75 -18.85
N TYR A 901 9.09 -32.26 -18.62
CA TYR A 901 8.64 -30.94 -19.07
C TYR A 901 9.03 -29.86 -18.05
N LEU A 902 9.41 -28.69 -18.55
CA LEU A 902 9.64 -27.49 -17.74
C LEU A 902 8.55 -26.46 -18.06
N PHE A 903 7.74 -26.11 -17.07
CA PHE A 903 6.75 -25.05 -17.15
C PHE A 903 7.37 -23.79 -16.56
N ALA A 904 7.83 -22.90 -17.44
CA ALA A 904 8.57 -21.70 -17.08
C ALA A 904 7.60 -20.56 -16.77
N GLY A 905 7.39 -20.27 -15.49
CA GLY A 905 6.52 -19.22 -14.99
C GLY A 905 7.11 -17.83 -15.15
N VAL A 906 7.14 -17.31 -16.38
CA VAL A 906 7.76 -16.01 -16.74
C VAL A 906 6.75 -14.86 -16.80
N VAL A 907 5.45 -15.17 -16.90
CA VAL A 907 4.39 -14.16 -16.90
C VAL A 907 3.86 -13.98 -15.47
N ASP A 908 4.09 -12.81 -14.87
CA ASP A 908 3.71 -12.56 -13.48
C ASP A 908 2.20 -12.69 -13.25
N GLY A 909 1.77 -13.63 -12.40
CA GLY A 909 0.38 -13.84 -12.02
C GLY A 909 -0.10 -13.04 -10.80
N ARG A 910 0.80 -12.32 -10.13
CA ARG A 910 0.54 -11.62 -8.87
C ARG A 910 0.54 -10.09 -9.00
N ASN A 911 1.13 -9.55 -10.06
CA ASN A 911 1.16 -8.12 -10.33
C ASN A 911 0.42 -7.74 -11.63
N ILE A 912 0.19 -6.44 -11.81
CA ILE A 912 -0.60 -5.88 -12.92
C ILE A 912 0.24 -5.29 -14.05
N TRP A 913 1.57 -5.35 -13.97
CA TRP A 913 2.44 -4.83 -15.01
C TRP A 913 2.39 -5.70 -16.28
N ALA A 914 2.53 -5.04 -17.43
CA ALA A 914 2.79 -5.70 -18.70
C ALA A 914 4.11 -6.45 -18.64
N ASN A 915 4.15 -7.65 -19.22
CA ASN A 915 5.35 -8.48 -19.20
C ASN A 915 6.43 -7.89 -20.13
N ASP A 916 7.68 -7.89 -19.67
CA ASP A 916 8.82 -7.62 -20.54
C ASP A 916 9.06 -8.85 -21.42
N LEU A 917 8.53 -8.78 -22.64
CA LEU A 917 8.63 -9.85 -23.64
C LEU A 917 10.08 -10.13 -24.02
N ALA A 918 10.96 -9.13 -24.04
CA ALA A 918 12.36 -9.32 -24.42
C ALA A 918 13.13 -10.08 -23.34
N ALA A 919 12.96 -9.69 -22.07
CA ALA A 919 13.56 -10.39 -20.94
C ALA A 919 13.03 -11.82 -20.81
N SER A 920 11.71 -12.00 -20.92
CA SER A 920 11.07 -13.32 -20.84
C SER A 920 11.53 -14.24 -21.96
N LEU A 921 11.64 -13.73 -23.19
CA LEU A 921 12.12 -14.49 -24.34
C LEU A 921 13.61 -14.88 -24.18
N CYS A 922 14.44 -14.02 -23.61
CA CYS A 922 15.83 -14.34 -23.28
C CYS A 922 15.94 -15.52 -22.29
N ILE A 923 15.13 -15.50 -21.22
CA ILE A 923 15.07 -16.59 -20.24
C ILE A 923 14.59 -17.89 -20.90
N LEU A 924 13.52 -17.83 -21.69
CA LEU A 924 12.97 -19.00 -22.39
C LEU A 924 13.97 -19.61 -23.38
N GLN A 925 14.72 -18.78 -24.13
CA GLN A 925 15.77 -19.27 -25.05
C GLN A 925 16.92 -19.93 -24.29
N SER A 926 17.32 -19.38 -23.14
CA SER A 926 18.33 -20.02 -22.28
C SER A 926 17.87 -21.39 -21.77
N LEU A 927 16.59 -21.51 -21.43
CA LEU A 927 15.99 -22.78 -20.97
C LEU A 927 15.77 -23.77 -22.10
N GLU A 928 15.49 -23.30 -23.32
CA GLU A 928 15.34 -24.12 -24.53
C GLU A 928 16.62 -24.92 -24.80
N GLY A 929 17.80 -24.32 -24.56
CA GLY A 929 19.09 -24.99 -24.68
C GLY A 929 19.32 -26.13 -23.68
N ILE A 930 18.63 -26.12 -22.53
CA ILE A 930 18.80 -27.11 -21.45
C ILE A 930 17.80 -28.26 -21.60
N VAL A 931 16.52 -27.92 -21.77
CA VAL A 931 15.40 -28.89 -21.71
C VAL A 931 14.97 -29.36 -23.11
N GLY A 932 15.27 -28.56 -24.14
CA GLY A 932 14.85 -28.81 -25.51
C GLY A 932 13.47 -28.21 -25.85
N LYS A 933 13.32 -27.83 -27.11
CA LYS A 933 12.17 -27.05 -27.62
C LYS A 933 10.80 -27.70 -27.40
N ASP A 934 10.72 -29.03 -27.45
CA ASP A 934 9.44 -29.76 -27.34
C ASP A 934 8.99 -29.97 -25.88
N LYS A 935 9.86 -29.67 -24.90
CA LYS A 935 9.66 -29.93 -23.48
C LYS A 935 9.59 -28.66 -22.62
N LEU A 936 9.87 -27.50 -23.21
CA LEU A 936 9.70 -26.20 -22.57
C LEU A 936 8.30 -25.64 -22.86
N VAL A 937 7.59 -25.26 -21.79
CA VAL A 937 6.24 -24.68 -21.84
C VAL A 937 6.27 -23.31 -21.18
N VAL A 938 5.71 -22.30 -21.85
CA VAL A 938 5.56 -20.95 -21.30
C VAL A 938 4.39 -20.95 -20.32
N SER A 939 4.60 -20.51 -19.09
CA SER A 939 3.61 -20.52 -18.02
C SER A 939 3.49 -19.16 -17.33
N THR A 940 2.40 -18.98 -16.58
CA THR A 940 2.28 -17.93 -15.57
C THR A 940 3.10 -18.30 -14.33
N SER A 941 3.64 -17.31 -13.62
CA SER A 941 4.47 -17.53 -12.42
C SER A 941 3.70 -18.15 -11.27
N CYS A 942 2.40 -17.83 -11.17
CA CYS A 942 1.45 -18.42 -10.25
C CYS A 942 0.05 -18.35 -10.86
N SER A 943 -0.98 -18.75 -10.11
CA SER A 943 -2.37 -18.57 -10.53
C SER A 943 -2.70 -17.09 -10.72
N LEU A 944 -3.36 -16.77 -11.84
CA LEU A 944 -3.84 -15.40 -12.13
C LEU A 944 -4.94 -14.95 -11.17
N LEU A 945 -5.39 -15.81 -10.24
CA LEU A 945 -6.28 -15.45 -9.14
C LEU A 945 -5.86 -14.17 -8.40
N HIS A 946 -4.55 -13.91 -8.31
CA HIS A 946 -3.98 -12.78 -7.58
C HIS A 946 -3.90 -11.48 -8.40
N THR A 947 -4.45 -11.45 -9.62
CA THR A 947 -4.51 -10.25 -10.47
C THR A 947 -5.96 -9.91 -10.87
N ALA A 948 -6.17 -8.70 -11.39
CA ALA A 948 -7.46 -8.26 -11.88
C ALA A 948 -7.86 -8.99 -13.18
N VAL A 949 -9.15 -9.02 -13.50
CA VAL A 949 -9.68 -9.88 -14.58
C VAL A 949 -9.39 -9.32 -15.98
N ASP A 950 -9.84 -8.10 -16.27
CA ASP A 950 -9.75 -7.55 -17.63
C ASP A 950 -9.50 -6.04 -17.60
N LEU A 951 -8.43 -5.63 -18.29
CA LEU A 951 -7.99 -4.24 -18.38
C LEU A 951 -8.91 -3.42 -19.29
N VAL A 952 -9.65 -4.06 -20.21
CA VAL A 952 -10.59 -3.38 -21.13
C VAL A 952 -11.69 -2.65 -20.36
N ASN A 953 -12.02 -3.10 -19.16
CA ASN A 953 -13.03 -2.47 -18.30
C ASN A 953 -12.55 -1.17 -17.64
N GLU A 954 -11.25 -0.88 -17.67
CA GLU A 954 -10.72 0.39 -17.16
C GLU A 954 -11.00 1.52 -18.16
N THR A 955 -11.97 2.37 -17.88
CA THR A 955 -12.36 3.48 -18.78
C THR A 955 -11.70 4.81 -18.42
N LYS A 956 -11.14 4.92 -17.21
CA LYS A 956 -10.62 6.19 -16.66
C LYS A 956 -9.10 6.37 -16.80
N LEU A 957 -8.35 5.26 -16.80
CA LEU A 957 -6.90 5.33 -16.97
C LEU A 957 -6.56 5.85 -18.38
N ASP A 958 -5.55 6.71 -18.45
CA ASP A 958 -5.03 7.22 -19.71
C ASP A 958 -4.40 6.09 -20.53
N LYS A 959 -4.23 6.35 -21.83
CA LYS A 959 -3.76 5.31 -22.77
C LYS A 959 -2.31 4.91 -22.52
N GLU A 960 -1.49 5.83 -22.02
CA GLU A 960 -0.07 5.59 -21.78
C GLU A 960 0.08 4.67 -20.57
N LEU A 961 -0.55 4.98 -19.45
CA LEU A 961 -0.55 4.15 -18.25
C LEU A 961 -1.15 2.76 -18.52
N LYS A 962 -2.25 2.69 -19.29
CA LYS A 962 -2.80 1.40 -19.73
C LYS A 962 -1.81 0.55 -20.52
N SER A 963 -0.92 1.16 -21.30
CA SER A 963 0.07 0.41 -22.07
C SER A 963 1.13 -0.28 -21.20
N TRP A 964 1.31 0.19 -19.95
CA TRP A 964 2.23 -0.42 -18.98
C TRP A 964 1.57 -1.54 -18.17
N LEU A 965 0.26 -1.75 -18.30
CA LEU A 965 -0.51 -2.70 -17.49
C LEU A 965 -0.94 -3.91 -18.32
N ALA A 966 -1.05 -5.06 -17.65
CA ALA A 966 -1.67 -6.27 -18.15
C ALA A 966 -2.42 -6.98 -17.02
N PHE A 967 -3.72 -7.20 -17.21
CA PHE A 967 -4.57 -7.98 -16.29
C PHE A 967 -4.68 -9.43 -16.78
N ALA A 968 -5.42 -10.30 -16.09
CA ALA A 968 -5.50 -11.73 -16.40
C ALA A 968 -5.84 -12.02 -17.87
N CYS A 969 -6.82 -11.32 -18.44
CA CYS A 969 -7.19 -11.44 -19.85
C CYS A 969 -6.03 -11.09 -20.80
N SER A 970 -5.29 -10.02 -20.50
CA SER A 970 -4.13 -9.59 -21.30
C SER A 970 -2.93 -10.52 -21.14
N LYS A 971 -2.77 -11.16 -19.97
CA LYS A 971 -1.71 -12.14 -19.69
C LYS A 971 -1.93 -13.48 -20.40
N ASN A 972 -3.13 -13.70 -20.98
CA ASN A 972 -3.43 -14.85 -21.84
C ASN A 972 -2.90 -14.69 -23.27
N CYS A 973 -2.63 -13.46 -23.70
CA CYS A 973 -2.17 -13.10 -25.05
C CYS A 973 -0.65 -12.97 -25.09
#